data_AF-A0A366GDK9-F1
#
_entry.id   AF-A0A366GDK9-F1
#
_cell.length_a   1.000
_cell.length_b   1.000
_cell.length_c   1.000
_cell.angle_alpha   90.00
_cell.angle_beta   90.00
_cell.angle_gamma   90.00
#
_symmetry.space_group_name_H-M   'P 1'
#
loop_
_entity.id
_entity.type
_entity.pdbx_description
1 polymer ?
#
loop_
_entity_poly.entity_id
_entity_poly.type
_entity_poly.pdbx_seq_one_letter_code
_entity_poly.pdbx_strand_id
1 'polypeptide(L)'
;MTQNILLIGDGLLTDYVHEQLCKQYSLIRQHTITEALPENIHLALVLHDGSPSSVHHDAELIFRSNNIPWLRAFTSFGEGIIGPYVKPLTTGCSHCADGRRFIAGFDQREMWELQRKYALKAENVTRRDVRATQNGMLQMCQLIHAETEKILAHGYSSLENELILLDLQTLQCTRNSFLPDPLCPVCSNLPDDTADAAQISLQPSLKTSTETYRCRSIHELNTFLSRDYLDYRTGILNGQMQHSLLPFADVIINMPLLFGNEGVAGRTHSFSLSEATAILEGLERYCGMSPRGKKTNVHGSFRELEDVALNPLTLGVHTNEHYNRDSFPFKPFDPDYEQNWVWGYSLLQSRPLLVPESIAYYSLGHRDAFVYETSNGCAIGGSLEEAIFHGILEIVERDAFLLTWYAELPLPRLDLSSANDTELQLMIERLRTITGYELYVFNATMEHGIPSIWVIAKNTRQDGMNLVCAGGAHMEPIRAVKNAIHEIAGMLLITDEELEQKREKYENCLQDPYLVSQMEDHSMLYGLKEAEERLHFLLRDDAPVQTFQEMNALQSFDVDLTSDLHQLLNRLHQSGLEVIVVDQTVPLIEKNGLHCVKVIIPGMLPMTFGHHLTRVTGLDRVYTVPMTLGYWAEPLTNESLNPHPHPFP
;
A
#
# COMPACT_ATOMS: atom_id res chain seq x y z
N MET A 1 -32.96 -34.39 -16.29
CA MET A 1 -33.06 -33.26 -17.25
C MET A 1 -31.75 -33.25 -18.02
N THR A 2 -31.79 -33.19 -19.35
CA THR A 2 -30.59 -33.11 -20.18
C THR A 2 -29.90 -31.77 -19.91
N GLN A 3 -28.69 -31.81 -19.33
CA GLN A 3 -27.87 -30.62 -19.15
C GLN A 3 -27.31 -30.22 -20.52
N ASN A 4 -27.74 -29.07 -21.04
CA ASN A 4 -27.26 -28.53 -22.32
C ASN A 4 -26.01 -27.68 -22.08
N ILE A 5 -24.94 -27.96 -22.81
CA ILE A 5 -23.71 -27.17 -22.83
C ILE A 5 -23.68 -26.36 -24.12
N LEU A 6 -23.50 -25.05 -24.01
CA LEU A 6 -23.26 -24.16 -25.14
C LEU A 6 -21.76 -24.10 -25.43
N LEU A 7 -21.31 -24.54 -26.59
CA LEU A 7 -19.92 -24.51 -27.01
C LEU A 7 -19.71 -23.42 -28.07
N ILE A 8 -18.87 -22.42 -27.76
CA ILE A 8 -18.62 -21.25 -28.61
C ILE A 8 -17.16 -21.19 -29.03
N GLY A 9 -16.93 -21.07 -30.33
CA GLY A 9 -15.64 -20.74 -30.92
C GLY A 9 -15.26 -21.64 -32.08
N ASP A 10 -14.16 -21.28 -32.73
CA ASP A 10 -13.62 -21.97 -33.90
C ASP A 10 -12.16 -22.36 -33.66
N GLY A 11 -11.80 -23.59 -34.02
CA GLY A 11 -10.43 -24.10 -33.87
C GLY A 11 -10.35 -25.56 -33.42
N LEU A 12 -9.12 -26.05 -33.37
CA LEU A 12 -8.78 -27.41 -32.95
C LEU A 12 -9.19 -27.67 -31.51
N LEU A 13 -9.04 -26.70 -30.60
CA LEU A 13 -9.44 -26.86 -29.20
C LEU A 13 -10.94 -27.13 -29.10
N THR A 14 -11.74 -26.32 -29.80
CA THR A 14 -13.20 -26.47 -29.82
C THR A 14 -13.62 -27.79 -30.44
N ASP A 15 -12.98 -28.22 -31.53
CA ASP A 15 -13.26 -29.49 -32.18
C ASP A 15 -12.95 -30.69 -31.26
N TYR A 16 -11.80 -30.69 -30.58
CA TYR A 16 -11.44 -31.76 -29.64
C TYR A 16 -12.39 -31.80 -28.44
N VAL A 17 -12.73 -30.64 -27.86
CA VAL A 17 -13.65 -30.58 -26.73
C VAL A 17 -15.05 -31.05 -27.15
N HIS A 18 -15.51 -30.68 -28.34
CA HIS A 18 -16.77 -31.17 -28.89
C HIS A 18 -16.79 -32.70 -29.03
N GLU A 19 -15.75 -33.28 -29.66
CA GLU A 19 -15.65 -34.74 -29.85
C GLU A 19 -15.62 -35.50 -28.51
N GLN A 20 -14.98 -34.92 -27.49
CA GLN A 20 -14.88 -35.54 -26.18
C GLN A 20 -16.20 -35.46 -25.41
N LEU A 21 -16.83 -34.28 -25.33
CA LEU A 21 -18.02 -34.05 -24.51
C LEU A 21 -19.33 -34.55 -25.15
N CYS A 22 -19.44 -34.60 -26.47
CA CYS A 22 -20.67 -35.04 -27.15
C CYS A 22 -21.04 -36.51 -26.88
N LYS A 23 -20.08 -37.28 -26.34
CA LYS A 23 -20.26 -38.67 -25.90
C LYS A 23 -21.11 -38.79 -24.64
N GLN A 24 -21.17 -37.73 -23.83
CA GLN A 24 -21.80 -37.75 -22.50
C GLN A 24 -22.87 -36.66 -22.31
N TYR A 25 -22.73 -35.52 -23.00
CA TYR A 25 -23.57 -34.34 -22.79
C TYR A 25 -24.25 -33.86 -24.08
N SER A 26 -25.36 -33.15 -23.92
CA SER A 26 -26.06 -32.47 -25.01
C SER A 26 -25.32 -31.17 -25.34
N LEU A 27 -24.69 -31.10 -26.52
CA LEU A 27 -23.92 -29.94 -26.96
C LEU A 27 -24.69 -29.12 -27.99
N ILE A 28 -24.70 -27.80 -27.81
CA ILE A 28 -25.15 -26.83 -28.81
C ILE A 28 -23.92 -26.03 -29.23
N ARG A 29 -23.55 -26.10 -30.51
CA ARG A 29 -22.37 -25.39 -31.04
C ARG A 29 -22.77 -24.07 -31.69
N GLN A 30 -22.06 -23.00 -31.35
CA GLN A 30 -22.14 -21.70 -32.01
C GLN A 30 -20.73 -21.26 -32.43
N HIS A 31 -20.64 -20.51 -33.52
CA HIS A 31 -19.36 -20.01 -34.02
C HIS A 31 -19.00 -18.68 -33.34
N THR A 32 -20.02 -17.87 -33.03
CA THR A 32 -19.84 -16.57 -32.39
C THR A 32 -20.80 -16.34 -31.25
N ILE A 33 -20.36 -15.54 -30.26
CA ILE A 33 -21.17 -15.10 -29.13
C ILE A 33 -22.34 -14.19 -29.53
N THR A 34 -22.32 -13.64 -30.74
CA THR A 34 -23.37 -12.73 -31.26
C THR A 34 -24.61 -13.46 -31.79
N GLU A 35 -24.56 -14.79 -31.90
CA GLU A 35 -25.72 -15.62 -32.23
C GLU A 35 -26.77 -15.58 -31.10
N ALA A 36 -28.04 -15.80 -31.43
CA ALA A 36 -29.10 -15.83 -30.41
C ALA A 36 -28.87 -16.97 -29.41
N LEU A 37 -28.99 -16.68 -28.11
CA LEU A 37 -28.77 -17.67 -27.06
C LEU A 37 -29.85 -18.77 -27.08
N PRO A 38 -29.46 -20.05 -27.11
CA PRO A 38 -30.38 -21.17 -26.92
C PRO A 38 -31.06 -21.16 -25.54
N GLU A 39 -32.24 -21.75 -25.44
CA GLU A 39 -32.92 -21.95 -24.15
C GLU A 39 -32.26 -23.07 -23.32
N ASN A 40 -32.37 -22.98 -21.99
CA ASN A 40 -31.96 -24.02 -21.03
C ASN A 40 -30.46 -24.38 -21.03
N ILE A 41 -29.59 -23.39 -21.23
CA ILE A 41 -28.14 -23.57 -21.13
C ILE A 41 -27.74 -23.72 -19.65
N HIS A 42 -27.01 -24.80 -19.33
CA HIS A 42 -26.52 -25.06 -17.97
C HIS A 42 -25.08 -24.60 -17.77
N LEU A 43 -24.29 -24.60 -18.85
CA LEU A 43 -22.89 -24.19 -18.87
C LEU A 43 -22.54 -23.72 -20.28
N ALA A 44 -21.83 -22.60 -20.40
CA ALA A 44 -21.20 -22.20 -21.65
C ALA A 44 -19.68 -22.43 -21.62
N LEU A 45 -19.12 -22.92 -22.72
CA LEU A 45 -17.68 -23.11 -22.94
C LEU A 45 -17.24 -22.19 -24.09
N VAL A 46 -16.38 -21.22 -23.82
CA VAL A 46 -15.89 -20.27 -24.84
C VAL A 46 -14.41 -20.54 -25.11
N LEU A 47 -14.12 -21.15 -26.26
CA LEU A 47 -12.83 -21.80 -26.55
C LEU A 47 -12.20 -21.25 -27.83
N HIS A 48 -10.93 -20.84 -27.79
CA HIS A 48 -10.25 -20.26 -28.96
C HIS A 48 -8.78 -20.69 -29.06
N ASP A 49 -8.29 -21.01 -30.26
CA ASP A 49 -6.88 -21.36 -30.49
C ASP A 49 -5.95 -20.14 -30.58
N GLY A 50 -6.36 -18.98 -30.05
CA GLY A 50 -5.60 -17.73 -30.11
C GLY A 50 -6.13 -16.67 -29.16
N SER A 51 -5.38 -15.58 -29.04
CA SER A 51 -5.68 -14.51 -28.08
C SER A 51 -7.00 -13.83 -28.47
N PRO A 52 -8.01 -13.78 -27.57
CA PRO A 52 -9.33 -13.26 -27.89
C PRO A 52 -9.29 -11.73 -27.97
N SER A 53 -9.82 -11.16 -29.06
CA SER A 53 -9.83 -9.71 -29.28
C SER A 53 -10.91 -8.97 -28.48
N SER A 54 -12.14 -9.50 -28.43
CA SER A 54 -13.25 -8.92 -27.63
C SER A 54 -14.31 -9.94 -27.22
N VAL A 55 -14.31 -11.11 -27.87
CA VAL A 55 -15.32 -12.16 -27.70
C VAL A 55 -15.50 -12.58 -26.24
N HIS A 56 -14.41 -12.68 -25.46
CA HIS A 56 -14.51 -13.08 -24.06
C HIS A 56 -15.08 -11.99 -23.16
N HIS A 57 -14.85 -10.71 -23.50
CA HIS A 57 -15.49 -9.59 -22.81
C HIS A 57 -16.98 -9.52 -23.15
N ASP A 58 -17.35 -9.69 -24.42
CA ASP A 58 -18.75 -9.75 -24.84
C ASP A 58 -19.47 -10.94 -24.20
N ALA A 59 -18.82 -12.10 -24.12
CA ALA A 59 -19.33 -13.30 -23.43
C ALA A 59 -19.61 -13.04 -21.96
N GLU A 60 -18.71 -12.33 -21.27
CA GLU A 60 -18.89 -11.96 -19.87
C GLU A 60 -20.17 -11.12 -19.67
N LEU A 61 -20.40 -10.10 -20.51
CA LEU A 61 -21.60 -9.25 -20.42
C LEU A 61 -22.90 -10.02 -20.77
N ILE A 62 -22.85 -10.83 -21.84
CA ILE A 62 -24.00 -11.59 -22.32
C ILE A 62 -24.40 -12.67 -21.31
N PHE A 63 -23.45 -13.47 -20.83
CA PHE A 63 -23.76 -14.54 -19.88
C PHE A 63 -24.12 -14.01 -18.51
N ARG A 64 -23.55 -12.87 -18.10
CA ARG A 64 -23.94 -12.22 -16.84
C ARG A 64 -25.39 -11.75 -16.87
N SER A 65 -25.80 -11.06 -17.92
CA SER A 65 -27.20 -10.59 -18.08
C SER A 65 -28.23 -11.71 -18.22
N ASN A 66 -27.81 -12.90 -18.67
CA ASN A 66 -28.67 -14.09 -18.81
C ASN A 66 -28.50 -15.12 -17.69
N ASN A 67 -27.69 -14.82 -16.66
CA ASN A 67 -27.39 -15.73 -15.55
C ASN A 67 -26.89 -17.12 -15.98
N ILE A 68 -26.04 -17.18 -17.01
CA ILE A 68 -25.43 -18.42 -17.52
C ILE A 68 -24.00 -18.54 -16.96
N PRO A 69 -23.66 -19.60 -16.21
CA PRO A 69 -22.28 -19.83 -15.81
C PRO A 69 -21.46 -20.28 -17.02
N TRP A 70 -20.18 -19.88 -17.06
CA TRP A 70 -19.34 -20.17 -18.21
C TRP A 70 -17.88 -20.41 -17.85
N LEU A 71 -17.20 -21.25 -18.63
CA LEU A 71 -15.77 -21.50 -18.56
C LEU A 71 -15.13 -21.08 -19.88
N ARG A 72 -13.99 -20.41 -19.81
CA ARG A 72 -13.23 -20.00 -20.99
C ARG A 72 -11.92 -20.76 -21.09
N ALA A 73 -11.44 -20.95 -22.32
CA ALA A 73 -10.06 -21.31 -22.56
C ALA A 73 -9.56 -20.69 -23.86
N PHE A 74 -8.29 -20.30 -23.88
CA PHE A 74 -7.67 -19.74 -25.06
C PHE A 74 -6.16 -19.91 -25.04
N THR A 75 -5.50 -19.66 -26.17
CA THR A 75 -4.03 -19.56 -26.19
C THR A 75 -3.57 -18.13 -26.37
N SER A 76 -2.44 -17.79 -25.78
CA SER A 76 -1.84 -16.47 -25.96
C SER A 76 -0.34 -16.55 -25.73
N PHE A 77 0.45 -16.12 -26.73
CA PHE A 77 1.90 -16.02 -26.68
C PHE A 77 2.61 -17.32 -26.25
N GLY A 78 2.14 -18.47 -26.73
CA GLY A 78 2.73 -19.77 -26.41
C GLY A 78 2.26 -20.42 -25.11
N GLU A 79 1.23 -19.86 -24.48
CA GLU A 79 0.60 -20.40 -23.29
C GLU A 79 -0.87 -20.73 -23.56
N GLY A 80 -1.33 -21.86 -23.03
CA GLY A 80 -2.74 -22.22 -22.93
C GLY A 80 -3.29 -21.76 -21.59
N ILE A 81 -4.39 -21.01 -21.62
CA ILE A 81 -5.03 -20.41 -20.45
C ILE A 81 -6.41 -21.04 -20.33
N ILE A 82 -6.71 -21.66 -19.19
CA ILE A 82 -8.02 -22.24 -18.88
C ILE A 82 -8.53 -21.58 -17.62
N GLY A 83 -9.76 -21.04 -17.69
CA GLY A 83 -10.38 -20.30 -16.61
C GLY A 83 -10.39 -18.77 -16.83
N PRO A 84 -11.07 -18.04 -15.94
CA PRO A 84 -11.82 -18.59 -14.82
C PRO A 84 -13.11 -19.29 -15.26
N TYR A 85 -13.64 -20.14 -14.40
CA TYR A 85 -15.05 -20.48 -14.42
C TYR A 85 -15.81 -19.37 -13.71
N VAL A 86 -16.72 -18.71 -14.42
CA VAL A 86 -17.40 -17.52 -13.93
C VAL A 86 -18.84 -17.84 -13.58
N LYS A 87 -19.24 -17.46 -12.37
CA LYS A 87 -20.64 -17.35 -11.95
C LYS A 87 -21.10 -15.89 -12.13
N PRO A 88 -22.11 -15.61 -12.97
CA PRO A 88 -22.65 -14.27 -13.25
C PRO A 88 -22.94 -13.35 -12.06
N LEU A 89 -23.25 -13.88 -10.88
CA LEU A 89 -23.66 -13.09 -9.72
C LEU A 89 -22.56 -12.96 -8.67
N THR A 90 -21.34 -13.43 -8.96
CA THR A 90 -20.20 -13.32 -8.05
C THR A 90 -19.14 -12.38 -8.62
N THR A 91 -18.28 -11.92 -7.71
CA THR A 91 -17.00 -11.28 -8.06
C THR A 91 -16.04 -12.35 -8.63
N GLY A 92 -14.96 -11.91 -9.28
CA GLY A 92 -13.98 -12.83 -9.87
C GLY A 92 -14.26 -13.20 -11.33
N CYS A 93 -14.57 -12.20 -12.15
CA CYS A 93 -14.86 -12.41 -13.56
C CYS A 93 -13.60 -12.61 -14.42
N SER A 94 -13.80 -12.93 -15.71
CA SER A 94 -12.69 -13.06 -16.68
C SER A 94 -11.86 -11.79 -16.81
N HIS A 95 -12.46 -10.60 -16.66
CA HIS A 95 -11.76 -9.32 -16.69
C HIS A 95 -10.83 -9.13 -15.47
N CYS A 96 -11.26 -9.58 -14.28
CA CYS A 96 -10.40 -9.58 -13.10
C CYS A 96 -9.18 -10.48 -13.31
N ALA A 97 -9.40 -11.69 -13.81
CA ALA A 97 -8.33 -12.66 -14.03
C ALA A 97 -7.29 -12.15 -15.05
N ASP A 98 -7.76 -11.57 -16.16
CA ASP A 98 -6.86 -10.95 -17.14
C ASP A 98 -6.14 -9.74 -16.58
N GLY A 99 -6.83 -8.83 -15.87
CA GLY A 99 -6.23 -7.66 -15.24
C GLY A 99 -5.10 -8.05 -14.28
N ARG A 100 -5.34 -9.04 -13.41
CA ARG A 100 -4.31 -9.58 -12.51
C ARG A 100 -3.14 -10.20 -13.27
N ARG A 101 -3.42 -10.98 -14.31
CA ARG A 101 -2.38 -11.63 -15.12
C ARG A 101 -1.49 -10.62 -15.87
N PHE A 102 -2.09 -9.55 -16.37
CA PHE A 102 -1.36 -8.52 -17.10
C PHE A 102 -0.58 -7.58 -16.19
N ILE A 103 -1.14 -7.22 -15.04
CA ILE A 103 -0.45 -6.37 -14.07
C ILE A 103 0.72 -7.12 -13.43
N ALA A 104 0.53 -8.39 -13.04
CA ALA A 104 1.59 -9.17 -12.40
C ALA A 104 2.69 -9.67 -13.37
N GLY A 105 2.48 -9.62 -14.69
CA GLY A 105 3.46 -10.09 -15.67
C GLY A 105 4.58 -9.08 -15.95
N PHE A 106 5.73 -9.55 -16.42
CA PHE A 106 6.86 -8.68 -16.82
C PHE A 106 6.55 -7.81 -18.05
N ASP A 107 5.68 -8.27 -18.95
CA ASP A 107 5.28 -7.58 -20.19
C ASP A 107 4.05 -6.67 -19.99
N GLN A 108 3.90 -6.08 -18.78
CA GLN A 108 2.69 -5.38 -18.37
C GLN A 108 2.28 -4.26 -19.33
N ARG A 109 3.24 -3.45 -19.80
CA ARG A 109 2.96 -2.30 -20.68
C ARG A 109 2.44 -2.77 -22.03
N GLU A 110 3.10 -3.77 -22.61
CA GLU A 110 2.74 -4.39 -23.89
C GLU A 110 1.36 -5.06 -23.80
N MET A 111 1.10 -5.78 -22.72
CA MET A 111 -0.20 -6.44 -22.49
C MET A 111 -1.33 -5.42 -22.32
N TRP A 112 -1.08 -4.31 -21.63
CA TRP A 112 -2.06 -3.23 -21.49
C TRP A 112 -2.37 -2.56 -22.83
N GLU A 113 -1.35 -2.27 -23.65
CA GLU A 113 -1.57 -1.71 -24.98
C GLU A 113 -2.38 -2.65 -25.88
N LEU A 114 -2.13 -3.96 -25.79
CA LEU A 114 -2.90 -4.97 -26.50
C LEU A 114 -4.36 -4.98 -26.04
N GLN A 115 -4.62 -4.99 -24.72
CA GLN A 115 -5.98 -4.86 -24.19
C GLN A 115 -6.69 -3.60 -24.68
N ARG A 116 -5.99 -2.45 -24.73
CA ARG A 116 -6.57 -1.20 -25.21
C ARG A 116 -6.94 -1.28 -26.69
N LYS A 117 -6.08 -1.85 -27.54
CA LYS A 117 -6.36 -2.05 -28.98
C LYS A 117 -7.56 -2.97 -29.20
N TYR A 118 -7.66 -4.00 -28.37
CA TYR A 118 -8.75 -4.97 -28.32
C TYR A 118 -10.09 -4.35 -27.90
N ALA A 119 -10.10 -3.55 -26.83
CA ALA A 119 -11.29 -2.80 -26.39
C ALA A 119 -11.82 -1.83 -27.47
N LEU A 120 -10.91 -1.25 -28.27
CA LEU A 120 -11.26 -0.36 -29.37
C LEU A 120 -11.74 -1.09 -30.64
N LYS A 121 -11.86 -2.43 -30.62
CA LYS A 121 -12.25 -3.28 -31.76
C LYS A 121 -11.43 -3.00 -33.04
N ALA A 122 -10.19 -2.53 -32.88
CA ALA A 122 -9.34 -2.11 -33.99
C ALA A 122 -8.89 -3.30 -34.87
N GLU A 123 -8.86 -4.52 -34.31
CA GLU A 123 -8.67 -5.77 -35.05
C GLU A 123 -9.59 -6.87 -34.46
N ASN A 124 -10.57 -7.33 -35.24
CA ASN A 124 -11.55 -8.34 -34.79
C ASN A 124 -11.21 -9.79 -35.20
N VAL A 125 -9.98 -10.06 -35.65
CA VAL A 125 -9.59 -11.40 -36.12
C VAL A 125 -8.74 -12.10 -35.06
N THR A 126 -9.30 -13.10 -34.38
CA THR A 126 -8.52 -14.03 -33.55
C THR A 126 -7.60 -14.84 -34.45
N ARG A 127 -6.30 -14.58 -34.36
CA ARG A 127 -5.29 -15.37 -35.08
C ARG A 127 -4.87 -16.54 -34.20
N ARG A 128 -4.81 -17.72 -34.80
CA ARG A 128 -4.29 -18.92 -34.13
C ARG A 128 -2.86 -18.65 -33.66
N ASP A 129 -2.59 -18.96 -32.40
CA ASP A 129 -1.24 -18.91 -31.85
C ASP A 129 -0.36 -19.94 -32.57
N VAL A 130 0.83 -19.51 -33.03
CA VAL A 130 1.77 -20.37 -33.75
C VAL A 130 2.18 -21.59 -32.91
N ARG A 131 2.16 -21.45 -31.57
CA ARG A 131 2.49 -22.49 -30.60
C ARG A 131 1.27 -23.29 -30.14
N ALA A 132 0.06 -23.04 -30.66
CA ALA A 132 -1.11 -23.88 -30.43
C ALA A 132 -0.98 -25.24 -31.16
N THR A 133 -0.02 -26.06 -30.73
CA THR A 133 0.25 -27.38 -31.31
C THR A 133 -0.89 -28.35 -31.00
N GLN A 134 -1.00 -29.43 -31.79
CA GLN A 134 -2.00 -30.47 -31.56
C GLN A 134 -1.90 -31.06 -30.14
N ASN A 135 -0.68 -31.34 -29.66
CA ASN A 135 -0.46 -31.87 -28.31
C ASN A 135 -0.90 -30.89 -27.22
N GLY A 136 -0.59 -29.61 -27.38
CA GLY A 136 -1.06 -28.56 -26.48
C GLY A 136 -2.58 -28.49 -26.41
N MET A 137 -3.26 -28.53 -27.57
CA MET A 137 -4.73 -28.46 -27.63
C MET A 137 -5.39 -29.72 -27.03
N LEU A 138 -4.82 -30.91 -27.27
CA LEU A 138 -5.29 -32.14 -26.64
C LEU A 138 -5.13 -32.11 -25.12
N GLN A 139 -4.01 -31.57 -24.62
CA GLN A 139 -3.79 -31.42 -23.18
C GLN A 139 -4.80 -30.45 -22.56
N MET A 140 -5.02 -29.29 -23.19
CA MET A 140 -6.06 -28.34 -22.75
C MET A 140 -7.45 -28.98 -22.77
N CYS A 141 -7.78 -29.75 -23.80
CA CYS A 141 -9.05 -30.47 -23.91
C CYS A 141 -9.28 -31.42 -22.72
N GLN A 142 -8.26 -32.18 -22.30
CA GLN A 142 -8.39 -33.05 -21.12
C GLN A 142 -8.66 -32.27 -19.83
N LEU A 143 -7.99 -31.13 -19.66
CA LEU A 143 -8.19 -30.27 -18.49
C LEU A 143 -9.59 -29.63 -18.48
N ILE A 144 -10.05 -29.13 -19.63
CA ILE A 144 -11.41 -28.56 -19.79
C ILE A 144 -12.48 -29.64 -19.55
N HIS A 145 -12.28 -30.84 -20.08
CA HIS A 145 -13.20 -31.95 -19.87
C HIS A 145 -13.32 -32.30 -18.38
N ALA A 146 -12.19 -32.50 -17.69
CA ALA A 146 -12.17 -32.81 -16.27
C ALA A 146 -12.85 -31.71 -15.43
N GLU A 147 -12.69 -30.44 -15.81
CA GLU A 147 -13.34 -29.33 -15.11
C GLU A 147 -14.84 -29.25 -15.40
N THR A 148 -15.24 -29.51 -16.65
CA THR A 148 -16.65 -29.57 -17.07
C THR A 148 -17.39 -30.68 -16.32
N GLU A 149 -16.76 -31.85 -16.14
CA GLU A 149 -17.33 -32.95 -15.35
C GLU A 149 -17.55 -32.54 -13.89
N LYS A 150 -16.60 -31.85 -13.25
CA LYS A 150 -16.79 -31.35 -11.87
C LYS A 150 -17.98 -30.40 -11.77
N ILE A 151 -18.09 -29.46 -12.71
CA ILE A 151 -19.18 -28.48 -12.73
C ILE A 151 -20.54 -29.18 -12.87
N LEU A 152 -20.68 -30.07 -13.85
CA LEU A 152 -21.98 -30.67 -14.19
C LEU A 152 -22.38 -31.82 -13.27
N ALA A 153 -21.43 -32.64 -12.81
CA ALA A 153 -21.70 -33.79 -11.96
C ALA A 153 -21.72 -33.45 -10.47
N HIS A 154 -20.93 -32.45 -10.04
CA HIS A 154 -20.73 -32.14 -8.62
C HIS A 154 -21.12 -30.71 -8.23
N GLY A 155 -21.44 -29.84 -9.19
CA GLY A 155 -21.89 -28.48 -8.91
C GLY A 155 -20.80 -27.55 -8.39
N TYR A 156 -19.52 -27.90 -8.54
CA TYR A 156 -18.39 -27.07 -8.12
C TYR A 156 -17.34 -26.99 -9.23
N SER A 157 -16.58 -25.89 -9.23
CA SER A 157 -15.39 -25.74 -10.06
C SER A 157 -14.21 -25.37 -9.19
N SER A 158 -13.05 -25.92 -9.54
CA SER A 158 -11.77 -25.52 -8.99
C SER A 158 -11.18 -24.28 -9.69
N LEU A 159 -11.90 -23.67 -10.64
CA LEU A 159 -11.48 -22.49 -11.41
C LEU A 159 -12.32 -21.23 -11.11
N GLU A 160 -13.07 -21.17 -10.00
CA GLU A 160 -13.90 -19.99 -9.65
C GLU A 160 -13.07 -18.71 -9.44
N ASN A 161 -11.85 -18.84 -8.89
CA ASN A 161 -10.87 -17.76 -8.75
C ASN A 161 -9.45 -18.26 -9.05
N GLU A 162 -9.34 -19.22 -9.97
CA GLU A 162 -8.06 -19.79 -10.40
C GLU A 162 -7.96 -19.88 -11.91
N LEU A 163 -6.72 -19.80 -12.39
CA LEU A 163 -6.34 -20.05 -13.77
C LEU A 163 -5.41 -21.25 -13.83
N ILE A 164 -5.62 -22.11 -14.83
CA ILE A 164 -4.60 -23.05 -15.26
C ILE A 164 -3.82 -22.39 -16.40
N LEU A 165 -2.50 -22.31 -16.23
CA LEU A 165 -1.56 -21.81 -17.23
C LEU A 165 -0.71 -22.99 -17.70
N LEU A 166 -0.75 -23.27 -19.00
CA LEU A 166 -0.08 -24.39 -19.64
C LEU A 166 0.94 -23.86 -20.64
N ASP A 167 2.22 -24.06 -20.38
CA ASP A 167 3.25 -23.79 -21.38
C ASP A 167 3.08 -24.76 -22.57
N LEU A 168 2.81 -24.25 -23.77
CA LEU A 168 2.48 -25.09 -24.92
C LEU A 168 3.70 -25.78 -25.56
N GLN A 169 4.91 -25.42 -25.12
CA GLN A 169 6.15 -26.03 -25.57
C GLN A 169 6.58 -27.18 -24.65
N THR A 170 6.48 -26.98 -23.34
CA THR A 170 6.93 -27.94 -22.32
C THR A 170 5.80 -28.78 -21.72
N LEU A 171 4.55 -28.36 -21.92
CA LEU A 171 3.34 -28.87 -21.26
C LEU A 171 3.38 -28.77 -19.73
N GLN A 172 4.26 -27.93 -19.19
CA GLN A 172 4.25 -27.60 -17.77
C GLN A 172 2.97 -26.84 -17.44
N CYS A 173 2.27 -27.31 -16.40
CA CYS A 173 0.99 -26.80 -15.96
C CYS A 173 1.15 -26.18 -14.57
N THR A 174 0.67 -24.95 -14.40
CA THR A 174 0.58 -24.27 -13.09
C THR A 174 -0.85 -23.86 -12.80
N ARG A 175 -1.19 -23.77 -11.52
CA ARG A 175 -2.46 -23.22 -11.02
C ARG A 175 -2.15 -21.94 -10.29
N ASN A 176 -2.87 -20.87 -10.65
CA ASN A 176 -2.58 -19.53 -10.18
C ASN A 176 -3.90 -18.92 -9.70
N SER A 177 -3.97 -18.62 -8.40
CA SER A 177 -5.15 -18.00 -7.81
C SER A 177 -5.12 -16.50 -8.09
N PHE A 178 -6.25 -15.91 -8.45
CA PHE A 178 -6.35 -14.46 -8.62
C PHE A 178 -7.42 -13.90 -7.69
N LEU A 179 -7.18 -12.70 -7.18
CA LEU A 179 -8.16 -11.97 -6.37
C LEU A 179 -9.03 -11.10 -7.28
N PRO A 180 -10.37 -11.08 -7.09
CA PRO A 180 -11.23 -10.13 -7.78
C PRO A 180 -10.72 -8.70 -7.64
N ASP A 181 -10.81 -7.91 -8.69
CA ASP A 181 -10.54 -6.48 -8.63
C ASP A 181 -11.78 -5.75 -8.06
N PRO A 182 -11.66 -5.07 -6.90
CA PRO A 182 -12.77 -4.30 -6.33
C PRO A 182 -13.29 -3.21 -7.26
N LEU A 183 -12.47 -2.69 -8.18
CA LEU A 183 -12.85 -1.65 -9.14
C LEU A 183 -13.26 -2.22 -10.50
N CYS A 184 -13.45 -3.54 -10.61
CA CYS A 184 -13.81 -4.18 -11.86
C CYS A 184 -15.12 -3.59 -12.45
N PRO A 185 -15.12 -3.06 -13.69
CA PRO A 185 -16.31 -2.46 -14.29
C PRO A 185 -17.42 -3.48 -14.61
N VAL A 186 -17.12 -4.78 -14.52
CA VAL A 186 -18.02 -5.88 -14.86
C VAL A 186 -18.67 -6.49 -13.63
N CYS A 187 -17.87 -6.83 -12.61
CA CYS A 187 -18.32 -7.63 -11.48
C CYS A 187 -18.14 -6.97 -10.12
N SER A 188 -17.72 -5.70 -10.04
CA SER A 188 -17.65 -4.98 -8.78
C SER A 188 -19.02 -4.85 -8.15
N ASN A 189 -19.09 -5.09 -6.84
CA ASN A 189 -20.28 -4.94 -6.02
C ASN A 189 -20.03 -4.02 -4.82
N LEU A 190 -19.08 -3.09 -4.93
CA LEU A 190 -18.74 -2.18 -3.84
C LEU A 190 -19.99 -1.41 -3.35
N PRO A 191 -20.17 -1.30 -2.03
CA PRO A 191 -21.24 -0.49 -1.45
C PRO A 191 -20.97 0.99 -1.69
N ASP A 192 -22.03 1.78 -1.63
CA ASP A 192 -21.92 3.24 -1.65
C ASP A 192 -21.29 3.74 -0.35
N ASP A 193 -20.43 4.76 -0.44
CA ASP A 193 -19.89 5.43 0.75
C ASP A 193 -20.99 6.26 1.43
N THR A 194 -21.21 6.05 2.73
CA THR A 194 -22.30 6.70 3.47
C THR A 194 -21.87 7.07 4.87
N ALA A 195 -22.49 8.11 5.44
CA ALA A 195 -22.24 8.52 6.82
C ALA A 195 -22.52 7.39 7.82
N ASP A 196 -23.58 6.61 7.61
CA ASP A 196 -23.95 5.49 8.48
C ASP A 196 -22.90 4.37 8.46
N ALA A 197 -22.39 4.03 7.27
CA ALA A 197 -21.33 3.02 7.13
C ALA A 197 -19.98 3.48 7.69
N ALA A 198 -19.74 4.80 7.77
CA ALA A 198 -18.52 5.35 8.35
C ALA A 198 -18.54 5.42 9.89
N GLN A 199 -19.64 5.07 10.57
CA GLN A 199 -19.67 5.08 12.02
C GLN A 199 -18.71 4.05 12.61
N ILE A 200 -17.80 4.50 13.49
CA ILE A 200 -16.87 3.63 14.20
C ILE A 200 -17.25 3.56 15.67
N SER A 201 -17.46 2.34 16.16
CA SER A 201 -17.56 2.03 17.59
C SER A 201 -16.44 1.07 17.95
N LEU A 202 -15.44 1.57 18.67
CA LEU A 202 -14.30 0.77 19.14
C LEU A 202 -14.78 -0.45 19.94
N GLN A 203 -14.26 -1.62 19.59
CA GLN A 203 -14.52 -2.90 20.24
C GLN A 203 -13.25 -3.43 20.92
N PRO A 204 -13.39 -4.27 21.97
CA PRO A 204 -12.24 -4.96 22.57
C PRO A 204 -11.42 -5.73 21.54
N SER A 205 -10.11 -5.53 21.56
CA SER A 205 -9.15 -6.07 20.59
C SER A 205 -7.97 -6.70 21.34
N LEU A 206 -8.08 -8.00 21.59
CA LEU A 206 -7.13 -8.72 22.46
C LEU A 206 -5.77 -8.89 21.79
N LYS A 207 -4.71 -8.53 22.52
CA LYS A 207 -3.31 -8.73 22.14
C LYS A 207 -2.95 -10.21 22.30
N THR A 208 -2.04 -10.69 21.46
CA THR A 208 -1.56 -12.08 21.52
C THR A 208 -0.77 -12.39 22.80
N SER A 209 -0.21 -11.38 23.45
CA SER A 209 0.34 -11.42 24.81
C SER A 209 0.37 -10.00 25.41
N THR A 210 0.71 -9.88 26.70
CA THR A 210 0.93 -8.57 27.35
C THR A 210 2.22 -7.88 26.91
N GLU A 211 3.08 -8.57 26.15
CA GLU A 211 4.38 -8.08 25.69
C GLU A 211 4.36 -7.69 24.20
N THR A 212 3.19 -7.56 23.60
CA THR A 212 3.04 -7.23 22.18
C THR A 212 1.80 -6.37 21.98
N TYR A 213 1.81 -5.58 20.91
CA TYR A 213 0.71 -4.71 20.48
C TYR A 213 0.04 -5.27 19.22
N ARG A 214 0.21 -6.57 18.98
CA ARG A 214 -0.36 -7.30 17.86
C ARG A 214 -1.54 -8.15 18.31
N CYS A 215 -2.67 -8.00 17.62
CA CYS A 215 -3.89 -8.76 17.93
C CYS A 215 -3.93 -10.12 17.25
N ARG A 216 -3.09 -10.33 16.22
CA ARG A 216 -2.93 -11.61 15.52
C ARG A 216 -1.49 -12.05 15.50
N SER A 217 -1.27 -13.36 15.58
CA SER A 217 0.07 -13.90 15.59
C SER A 217 0.64 -13.97 14.18
N ILE A 218 1.93 -13.72 14.03
CA ILE A 218 2.57 -13.82 12.71
C ILE A 218 2.53 -15.25 12.15
N HIS A 219 2.51 -16.27 13.01
CA HIS A 219 2.37 -17.66 12.60
C HIS A 219 1.03 -17.92 11.89
N GLU A 220 -0.06 -17.35 12.44
CA GLU A 220 -1.38 -17.40 11.84
C GLU A 220 -1.41 -16.65 10.50
N LEU A 221 -0.87 -15.43 10.45
CA LEU A 221 -0.83 -14.62 9.23
C LEU A 221 -0.08 -15.34 8.10
N ASN A 222 1.06 -15.99 8.42
CA ASN A 222 1.87 -16.74 7.46
C ASN A 222 1.16 -17.97 6.86
N THR A 223 0.01 -18.40 7.39
CA THR A 223 -0.77 -19.48 6.77
C THR A 223 -1.49 -19.05 5.49
N PHE A 224 -1.65 -17.74 5.27
CA PHE A 224 -2.39 -17.22 4.11
C PHE A 224 -1.69 -16.08 3.38
N LEU A 225 -0.82 -15.26 4.00
CA LEU A 225 -0.26 -14.06 3.36
C LEU A 225 0.39 -14.35 2.00
N SER A 226 1.44 -15.18 1.96
CA SER A 226 2.12 -15.49 0.70
C SER A 226 1.21 -16.28 -0.25
N ARG A 227 0.38 -17.19 0.27
CA ARG A 227 -0.55 -18.02 -0.53
C ARG A 227 -1.60 -17.19 -1.28
N ASP A 228 -2.14 -16.15 -0.63
CA ASP A 228 -3.30 -15.41 -1.14
C ASP A 228 -2.91 -14.16 -1.93
N TYR A 229 -1.74 -13.57 -1.65
CA TYR A 229 -1.39 -12.24 -2.18
C TYR A 229 -0.13 -12.22 -3.04
N LEU A 230 0.80 -13.16 -2.86
CA LEU A 230 2.08 -13.22 -3.57
C LEU A 230 2.07 -14.31 -4.65
N ASP A 231 2.00 -13.90 -5.91
CA ASP A 231 2.08 -14.82 -7.05
C ASP A 231 2.65 -14.09 -8.27
N TYR A 232 3.69 -14.67 -8.88
CA TYR A 232 4.42 -14.05 -10.00
C TYR A 232 3.60 -13.90 -11.28
N ARG A 233 2.45 -14.57 -11.38
CA ARG A 233 1.62 -14.60 -12.57
C ARG A 233 0.32 -13.83 -12.40
N THR A 234 -0.22 -13.73 -11.19
CA THR A 234 -1.59 -13.24 -10.91
C THR A 234 -1.74 -12.55 -9.56
N GLY A 235 -0.68 -12.44 -8.77
CA GLY A 235 -0.72 -11.86 -7.43
C GLY A 235 -0.98 -10.36 -7.45
N ILE A 236 -1.42 -9.84 -6.30
CA ILE A 236 -1.38 -8.38 -6.06
C ILE A 236 0.06 -7.95 -5.87
N LEU A 237 0.84 -8.84 -5.28
CA LEU A 237 2.27 -8.74 -5.13
C LEU A 237 2.92 -9.81 -6.01
N ASN A 238 4.04 -9.45 -6.62
CA ASN A 238 4.88 -10.37 -7.37
C ASN A 238 6.34 -10.08 -7.01
N GLY A 239 7.27 -10.95 -7.39
CA GLY A 239 8.69 -10.65 -7.17
C GLY A 239 9.08 -10.65 -5.68
N GLN A 240 10.28 -11.13 -5.40
CA GLN A 240 10.84 -10.99 -4.07
C GLN A 240 12.35 -10.88 -4.20
N MET A 241 12.92 -9.96 -3.44
CA MET A 241 14.35 -9.80 -3.27
C MET A 241 14.67 -9.88 -1.78
N GLN A 242 15.79 -10.50 -1.45
CA GLN A 242 16.32 -10.60 -0.09
C GLN A 242 17.71 -9.99 -0.07
N HIS A 243 17.96 -9.07 0.86
CA HIS A 243 19.28 -8.45 1.01
C HIS A 243 20.10 -9.17 2.09
N SER A 244 21.05 -9.99 1.67
CA SER A 244 21.92 -10.75 2.58
C SER A 244 23.09 -9.97 3.17
N LEU A 245 23.32 -8.74 2.70
CA LEU A 245 24.45 -7.89 3.14
C LEU A 245 24.08 -6.95 4.29
N LEU A 246 22.79 -6.75 4.54
CA LEU A 246 22.32 -5.84 5.57
C LEU A 246 22.46 -6.46 6.98
N PRO A 247 22.54 -5.63 8.04
CA PRO A 247 22.68 -6.13 9.40
C PRO A 247 21.52 -7.02 9.85
N PHE A 248 20.32 -6.78 9.31
CA PHE A 248 19.08 -7.48 9.63
C PHE A 248 18.42 -8.04 8.36
N ALA A 249 17.44 -8.92 8.53
CA ALA A 249 16.74 -9.51 7.41
C ALA A 249 15.84 -8.46 6.75
N ASP A 250 16.12 -8.17 5.50
CA ASP A 250 15.36 -7.24 4.66
C ASP A 250 14.82 -8.00 3.45
N VAL A 251 13.52 -7.86 3.24
CA VAL A 251 12.80 -8.44 2.10
C VAL A 251 12.06 -7.32 1.40
N ILE A 252 12.31 -7.17 0.10
CA ILE A 252 11.57 -6.27 -0.78
C ILE A 252 10.66 -7.12 -1.66
N ILE A 253 9.38 -6.79 -1.71
CA ILE A 253 8.37 -7.40 -2.57
C ILE A 253 7.87 -6.34 -3.54
N ASN A 254 7.65 -6.73 -4.79
CA ASN A 254 7.13 -5.81 -5.78
C ASN A 254 5.60 -5.79 -5.75
N MET A 255 5.03 -4.59 -5.64
CA MET A 255 3.63 -4.32 -5.89
C MET A 255 3.48 -3.76 -7.32
N PRO A 256 3.14 -4.60 -8.31
CA PRO A 256 2.90 -4.13 -9.67
C PRO A 256 1.66 -3.24 -9.75
N LEU A 257 1.80 -2.10 -10.43
CA LEU A 257 0.76 -1.10 -10.66
C LEU A 257 0.66 -0.83 -12.15
N LEU A 258 -0.51 -0.41 -12.65
CA LEU A 258 -0.73 -0.25 -14.09
C LEU A 258 0.35 0.59 -14.83
N PHE A 259 0.91 1.59 -14.15
CA PHE A 259 1.89 2.52 -14.72
C PHE A 259 3.28 2.43 -14.08
N GLY A 260 3.59 1.35 -13.35
CA GLY A 260 4.88 1.20 -12.70
C GLY A 260 4.92 0.08 -11.67
N ASN A 261 5.96 0.12 -10.85
CA ASN A 261 6.21 -0.86 -9.81
C ASN A 261 6.48 -0.09 -8.52
N GLU A 262 5.90 -0.55 -7.42
CA GLU A 262 6.18 -0.01 -6.09
C GLU A 262 6.83 -1.10 -5.24
N GLY A 263 8.04 -0.83 -4.75
CA GLY A 263 8.72 -1.73 -3.82
C GLY A 263 8.20 -1.52 -2.41
N VAL A 264 7.77 -2.60 -1.76
CA VAL A 264 7.39 -2.61 -0.35
C VAL A 264 8.34 -3.50 0.43
N ALA A 265 8.66 -3.09 1.66
CA ALA A 265 9.75 -3.70 2.42
C ALA A 265 9.28 -4.29 3.74
N GLY A 266 10.06 -5.22 4.26
CA GLY A 266 9.89 -5.72 5.62
C GLY A 266 11.24 -5.97 6.26
N ARG A 267 11.41 -5.45 7.48
CA ARG A 267 12.71 -5.40 8.15
C ARG A 267 12.59 -5.95 9.56
N THR A 268 13.22 -7.08 9.81
CA THR A 268 13.14 -7.80 11.08
C THR A 268 14.41 -8.64 11.32
N HIS A 269 14.41 -9.46 12.36
CA HIS A 269 15.45 -10.46 12.59
C HIS A 269 15.34 -11.73 11.72
N SER A 270 14.29 -11.92 10.93
CA SER A 270 14.04 -13.13 10.14
C SER A 270 13.46 -12.84 8.77
N PHE A 271 14.00 -13.47 7.71
CA PHE A 271 13.45 -13.33 6.36
C PHE A 271 11.97 -13.72 6.26
N SER A 272 11.51 -14.72 7.03
CA SER A 272 10.10 -15.10 7.03
C SER A 272 9.17 -14.06 7.65
N LEU A 273 9.65 -13.33 8.68
CA LEU A 273 8.88 -12.26 9.31
C LEU A 273 8.92 -10.99 8.46
N SER A 274 10.07 -10.73 7.83
CA SER A 274 10.27 -9.65 6.89
C SER A 274 9.39 -9.81 5.64
N GLU A 275 9.30 -11.02 5.06
CA GLU A 275 8.38 -11.29 3.95
C GLU A 275 6.92 -10.99 4.34
N ALA A 276 6.48 -11.47 5.51
CA ALA A 276 5.13 -11.22 5.99
C ALA A 276 4.84 -9.73 6.19
N THR A 277 5.81 -8.99 6.73
CA THR A 277 5.71 -7.53 6.93
C THR A 277 5.65 -6.79 5.60
N ALA A 278 6.49 -7.17 4.63
CA ALA A 278 6.48 -6.61 3.28
C ALA A 278 5.14 -6.86 2.55
N ILE A 279 4.55 -8.05 2.73
CA ILE A 279 3.21 -8.33 2.19
C ILE A 279 2.17 -7.41 2.82
N LEU A 280 2.19 -7.25 4.16
CA LEU A 280 1.25 -6.38 4.85
C LEU A 280 1.40 -4.92 4.43
N GLU A 281 2.61 -4.40 4.29
CA GLU A 281 2.87 -3.06 3.74
C GLU A 281 2.32 -2.94 2.31
N GLY A 282 2.58 -3.90 1.43
CA GLY A 282 2.01 -3.93 0.08
C GLY A 282 0.48 -3.89 0.05
N LEU A 283 -0.17 -4.58 0.97
CA LEU A 283 -1.62 -4.54 1.11
C LEU A 283 -2.11 -3.19 1.63
N GLU A 284 -1.42 -2.58 2.59
CA GLU A 284 -1.70 -1.23 3.09
C GLU A 284 -1.59 -0.20 1.95
N ARG A 285 -0.50 -0.23 1.17
CA ARG A 285 -0.34 0.61 -0.03
C ARG A 285 -1.47 0.43 -1.02
N TYR A 286 -1.82 -0.82 -1.34
CA TYR A 286 -2.94 -1.11 -2.24
C TYR A 286 -4.28 -0.54 -1.76
N CYS A 287 -4.53 -0.54 -0.45
CA CYS A 287 -5.75 0.07 0.13
C CYS A 287 -5.70 1.60 0.07
N GLY A 288 -4.53 2.19 0.36
CA GLY A 288 -4.33 3.62 0.47
C GLY A 288 -4.34 4.41 -0.84
N MET A 289 -4.11 3.75 -1.98
CA MET A 289 -4.00 4.44 -3.27
C MET A 289 -5.33 4.88 -3.91
N SER A 290 -6.47 4.24 -3.59
CA SER A 290 -7.77 4.61 -4.17
C SER A 290 -8.93 3.99 -3.38
N PRO A 291 -10.17 4.52 -3.49
CA PRO A 291 -11.34 4.01 -2.78
C PRO A 291 -11.77 2.64 -3.33
N ARG A 292 -11.13 1.58 -2.87
CA ARG A 292 -11.37 0.18 -3.29
C ARG A 292 -12.30 -0.58 -2.34
N GLY A 293 -12.66 0.01 -1.20
CA GLY A 293 -13.60 -0.57 -0.23
C GLY A 293 -15.05 -0.10 -0.42
N LYS A 294 -15.23 1.05 -1.07
CA LYS A 294 -16.52 1.75 -1.19
C LYS A 294 -16.54 2.64 -2.42
N LYS A 295 -17.73 2.91 -2.97
CA LYS A 295 -17.92 3.82 -4.09
C LYS A 295 -18.08 5.25 -3.59
N THR A 296 -17.17 6.12 -4.00
CA THR A 296 -17.32 7.55 -3.77
C THR A 296 -18.54 8.08 -4.52
N ASN A 297 -19.46 8.68 -3.77
CA ASN A 297 -20.76 9.14 -4.26
C ASN A 297 -21.09 10.57 -3.78
N VAL A 298 -20.21 11.22 -3.02
CA VAL A 298 -20.35 12.62 -2.60
C VAL A 298 -19.41 13.48 -3.45
N HIS A 299 -20.01 14.41 -4.20
CA HIS A 299 -19.31 15.37 -5.04
C HIS A 299 -19.90 16.77 -4.78
N GLY A 300 -19.04 17.75 -4.52
CA GLY A 300 -19.46 19.11 -4.22
C GLY A 300 -18.32 20.00 -3.75
N SER A 301 -18.60 21.28 -3.58
CA SER A 301 -17.63 22.26 -3.08
C SER A 301 -17.55 22.24 -1.55
N PHE A 302 -16.44 22.73 -0.98
CA PHE A 302 -16.34 22.86 0.48
C PHE A 302 -17.40 23.82 1.03
N ARG A 303 -17.72 24.90 0.31
CA ARG A 303 -18.75 25.86 0.72
C ARG A 303 -20.14 25.23 0.88
N GLU A 304 -20.47 24.24 0.06
CA GLU A 304 -21.74 23.51 0.16
C GLU A 304 -21.76 22.48 1.29
N LEU A 305 -20.58 21.99 1.68
CA LEU A 305 -20.41 20.86 2.60
C LEU A 305 -19.81 21.26 3.96
N GLU A 306 -19.56 22.55 4.20
CA GLU A 306 -18.79 23.10 5.32
C GLU A 306 -19.25 22.57 6.70
N ASP A 307 -20.56 22.44 6.90
CA ASP A 307 -21.14 21.97 8.17
C ASP A 307 -20.75 20.52 8.54
N VAL A 308 -20.43 19.71 7.52
CA VAL A 308 -20.15 18.28 7.67
C VAL A 308 -18.78 17.87 7.15
N ALA A 309 -17.99 18.79 6.61
CA ALA A 309 -16.67 18.53 6.04
C ALA A 309 -15.52 19.00 6.93
N LEU A 310 -14.41 18.27 6.89
CA LEU A 310 -13.14 18.74 7.43
C LEU A 310 -12.67 19.97 6.64
N ASN A 311 -12.32 21.05 7.34
CA ASN A 311 -11.71 22.22 6.72
C ASN A 311 -10.32 21.85 6.15
N PRO A 312 -10.11 21.88 4.83
CA PRO A 312 -8.86 21.42 4.24
C PRO A 312 -7.63 22.25 4.63
N LEU A 313 -7.82 23.51 5.06
CA LEU A 313 -6.70 24.38 5.50
C LEU A 313 -6.07 23.92 6.82
N THR A 314 -6.80 23.18 7.66
CA THR A 314 -6.25 22.66 8.93
C THR A 314 -5.30 21.48 8.73
N LEU A 315 -5.16 20.99 7.49
CA LEU A 315 -4.22 19.92 7.12
C LEU A 315 -2.83 20.46 6.76
N GLY A 316 -2.65 21.78 6.76
CA GLY A 316 -1.43 22.42 6.28
C GLY A 316 -1.33 22.41 4.76
N VAL A 317 -1.09 23.59 4.19
CA VAL A 317 -1.03 23.81 2.74
C VAL A 317 0.33 24.32 2.31
N HIS A 318 0.55 24.39 0.99
CA HIS A 318 1.75 25.02 0.46
C HIS A 318 1.66 26.55 0.57
N THR A 319 2.79 27.22 0.44
CA THR A 319 2.84 28.70 0.45
C THR A 319 2.27 29.25 -0.85
N ASN A 320 1.75 30.49 -0.82
CA ASN A 320 1.35 31.21 -2.03
C ASN A 320 2.52 31.38 -3.02
N GLU A 321 3.75 31.46 -2.53
CA GLU A 321 4.93 31.49 -3.40
C GLU A 321 5.03 30.21 -4.23
N HIS A 322 4.90 29.04 -3.60
CA HIS A 322 4.98 27.75 -4.29
C HIS A 322 3.83 27.56 -5.29
N TYR A 323 2.59 27.88 -4.90
CA TYR A 323 1.45 27.78 -5.81
C TYR A 323 1.57 28.66 -7.06
N ASN A 324 2.28 29.78 -6.97
CA ASN A 324 2.48 30.70 -8.08
C ASN A 324 3.70 30.35 -8.97
N ARG A 325 4.44 29.27 -8.68
CA ARG A 325 5.56 28.83 -9.52
C ARG A 325 5.06 28.14 -10.79
N ASP A 326 5.76 28.40 -11.88
CA ASP A 326 5.49 27.74 -13.15
C ASP A 326 5.59 26.21 -13.00
N SER A 327 4.58 25.49 -13.48
CA SER A 327 4.50 24.01 -13.43
C SER A 327 4.42 23.40 -12.04
N PHE A 328 4.04 24.15 -10.99
CA PHE A 328 3.72 23.56 -9.70
C PHE A 328 2.52 22.60 -9.83
N PRO A 329 2.59 21.36 -9.30
CA PRO A 329 1.59 20.33 -9.59
C PRO A 329 0.24 20.53 -8.88
N PHE A 330 0.16 21.44 -7.91
CA PHE A 330 -1.03 21.69 -7.09
C PHE A 330 -1.56 23.11 -7.26
N LYS A 331 -2.84 23.31 -6.95
CA LYS A 331 -3.47 24.64 -6.94
C LYS A 331 -3.78 25.07 -5.50
N PRO A 332 -3.84 26.37 -5.20
CA PRO A 332 -4.37 26.84 -3.92
C PRO A 332 -5.74 26.22 -3.65
N PHE A 333 -6.02 25.91 -2.39
CA PHE A 333 -7.35 25.45 -2.00
C PHE A 333 -8.39 26.51 -2.33
N ASP A 334 -9.38 26.13 -3.14
CA ASP A 334 -10.52 26.96 -3.52
C ASP A 334 -11.79 26.34 -2.89
N PRO A 335 -12.48 27.05 -1.97
CA PRO A 335 -13.67 26.52 -1.31
C PRO A 335 -14.86 26.34 -2.26
N ASP A 336 -14.83 26.95 -3.46
CA ASP A 336 -15.87 26.82 -4.49
C ASP A 336 -15.54 25.71 -5.52
N TYR A 337 -14.36 25.10 -5.45
CA TYR A 337 -13.98 24.00 -6.34
C TYR A 337 -14.73 22.70 -5.98
N GLU A 338 -15.44 22.13 -6.95
CA GLU A 338 -16.13 20.85 -6.79
C GLU A 338 -15.13 19.68 -6.80
N GLN A 339 -15.17 18.87 -5.75
CA GLN A 339 -14.30 17.70 -5.62
C GLN A 339 -15.04 16.50 -5.03
N ASN A 340 -14.39 15.35 -5.09
CA ASN A 340 -14.87 14.13 -4.44
C ASN A 340 -14.57 14.17 -2.94
N TRP A 341 -15.54 13.71 -2.16
CA TRP A 341 -15.43 13.58 -0.71
C TRP A 341 -15.78 12.17 -0.28
N VAL A 342 -15.10 11.68 0.75
CA VAL A 342 -15.37 10.38 1.36
C VAL A 342 -15.69 10.54 2.82
N TRP A 343 -16.52 9.64 3.36
CA TRP A 343 -16.86 9.66 4.77
C TRP A 343 -15.72 9.08 5.61
N GLY A 344 -15.31 9.87 6.61
CA GLY A 344 -14.50 9.43 7.74
C GLY A 344 -15.26 9.62 9.05
N TYR A 345 -14.62 9.26 10.16
CA TYR A 345 -15.21 9.33 11.48
C TYR A 345 -14.31 10.10 12.43
N SER A 346 -14.86 11.14 13.07
CA SER A 346 -14.17 11.82 14.16
C SER A 346 -14.39 11.05 15.45
N LEU A 347 -13.30 10.54 16.03
CA LEU A 347 -13.34 9.87 17.33
C LEU A 347 -13.57 10.86 18.48
N LEU A 348 -13.23 12.13 18.29
CA LEU A 348 -13.45 13.18 19.28
C LEU A 348 -14.92 13.65 19.30
N GLN A 349 -15.43 14.02 18.13
CA GLN A 349 -16.81 14.52 17.98
C GLN A 349 -17.83 13.38 17.96
N SER A 350 -17.38 12.13 17.85
CA SER A 350 -18.22 10.93 17.77
C SER A 350 -19.26 11.03 16.67
N ARG A 351 -18.83 11.47 15.48
CA ARG A 351 -19.72 11.62 14.31
C ARG A 351 -18.96 11.38 12.99
N PRO A 352 -19.68 10.94 11.95
CA PRO A 352 -19.17 10.99 10.59
C PRO A 352 -18.92 12.43 10.12
N LEU A 353 -17.91 12.59 9.28
CA LEU A 353 -17.63 13.83 8.54
C LEU A 353 -17.01 13.51 7.17
N LEU A 354 -17.08 14.48 6.26
CA LEU A 354 -16.49 14.38 4.93
C LEU A 354 -15.02 14.80 4.94
N VAL A 355 -14.19 14.02 4.27
CA VAL A 355 -12.77 14.26 4.03
C VAL A 355 -12.55 14.32 2.51
N PRO A 356 -11.73 15.24 1.97
CA PRO A 356 -11.42 15.23 0.56
C PRO A 356 -10.83 13.87 0.14
N GLU A 357 -11.32 13.29 -0.95
CA GLU A 357 -10.83 11.99 -1.45
C GLU A 357 -9.32 11.98 -1.66
N SER A 358 -8.75 13.12 -2.10
CA SER A 358 -7.30 13.30 -2.32
C SER A 358 -6.45 13.27 -1.06
N ILE A 359 -7.06 13.45 0.12
CA ILE A 359 -6.40 13.33 1.42
C ILE A 359 -6.57 11.91 1.98
N ALA A 360 -7.76 11.35 1.78
CA ALA A 360 -8.07 10.00 2.23
C ALA A 360 -7.34 8.93 1.42
N TYR A 361 -7.05 9.15 0.14
CA TYR A 361 -6.35 8.20 -0.72
C TYR A 361 -5.23 8.89 -1.50
N TYR A 362 -3.98 8.50 -1.24
CA TYR A 362 -2.81 9.13 -1.84
C TYR A 362 -2.51 8.46 -3.19
N SER A 363 -2.77 9.17 -4.28
CA SER A 363 -2.49 8.67 -5.63
C SER A 363 -2.20 9.81 -6.60
N LEU A 364 -1.33 9.51 -7.57
CA LEU A 364 -0.82 10.38 -8.63
C LEU A 364 -1.88 10.85 -9.65
N GLY A 365 -3.18 10.69 -9.37
CA GLY A 365 -4.27 10.91 -10.33
C GLY A 365 -5.21 12.08 -10.02
N HIS A 366 -5.07 12.77 -8.88
CA HIS A 366 -5.97 13.86 -8.50
C HIS A 366 -5.65 15.11 -9.33
N ARG A 367 -6.36 15.26 -10.45
CA ARG A 367 -6.08 16.24 -11.51
C ARG A 367 -6.15 17.72 -11.07
N ASP A 368 -6.56 17.97 -9.83
CA ASP A 368 -6.68 19.30 -9.20
C ASP A 368 -6.49 19.22 -7.67
N ALA A 369 -5.61 18.32 -7.20
CA ALA A 369 -5.27 18.29 -5.78
C ALA A 369 -4.71 19.64 -5.31
N PHE A 370 -5.03 20.02 -4.07
CA PHE A 370 -4.55 21.27 -3.48
C PHE A 370 -3.26 21.10 -2.67
N VAL A 371 -2.85 19.85 -2.38
CA VAL A 371 -1.64 19.50 -1.64
C VAL A 371 -1.03 18.18 -2.10
N TYR A 372 0.27 18.01 -1.86
CA TYR A 372 0.97 16.73 -1.92
C TYR A 372 0.61 15.85 -0.71
N GLU A 373 0.16 14.62 -0.96
CA GLU A 373 -0.22 13.66 0.09
C GLU A 373 0.51 12.32 -0.08
N THR A 374 0.73 11.62 1.03
CA THR A 374 1.49 10.36 1.09
C THR A 374 0.74 9.28 1.87
N SER A 375 1.38 8.12 2.08
CA SER A 375 0.89 7.05 2.95
C SER A 375 0.83 7.43 4.43
N ASN A 376 1.34 8.59 4.85
CA ASN A 376 1.42 8.98 6.26
C ASN A 376 0.08 8.78 7.01
N GLY A 377 0.06 7.92 8.02
CA GLY A 377 -1.15 7.57 8.79
C GLY A 377 -1.96 6.42 8.20
N CYS A 378 -1.53 5.81 7.10
CA CYS A 378 -2.09 4.55 6.61
C CYS A 378 -1.54 3.39 7.43
N ALA A 379 -2.41 2.48 7.86
CA ALA A 379 -1.98 1.32 8.62
C ALA A 379 -2.91 0.13 8.40
N ILE A 380 -2.31 -1.05 8.41
CA ILE A 380 -3.01 -2.35 8.37
C ILE A 380 -2.86 -3.06 9.72
N GLY A 381 -3.94 -3.70 10.18
CA GLY A 381 -4.00 -4.39 11.47
C GLY A 381 -4.86 -5.65 11.43
N GLY A 382 -4.72 -6.49 12.46
CA GLY A 382 -5.59 -7.65 12.68
C GLY A 382 -6.97 -7.29 13.22
N SER A 383 -7.18 -6.02 13.55
CA SER A 383 -8.46 -5.40 13.93
C SER A 383 -8.46 -3.94 13.46
N LEU A 384 -9.63 -3.30 13.50
CA LEU A 384 -9.75 -1.87 13.22
C LEU A 384 -8.97 -1.03 14.25
N GLU A 385 -9.05 -1.41 15.53
CA GLU A 385 -8.36 -0.76 16.63
C GLU A 385 -6.84 -0.84 16.48
N GLU A 386 -6.30 -1.99 16.05
CA GLU A 386 -4.87 -2.16 15.78
C GLU A 386 -4.40 -1.28 14.62
N ALA A 387 -5.19 -1.20 13.55
CA ALA A 387 -4.89 -0.33 12.42
C ALA A 387 -4.88 1.15 12.83
N ILE A 388 -5.90 1.62 13.58
CA ILE A 388 -5.94 3.01 14.09
C ILE A 388 -4.76 3.28 15.03
N PHE A 389 -4.45 2.35 15.93
CA PHE A 389 -3.34 2.48 16.87
C PHE A 389 -2.01 2.71 16.16
N HIS A 390 -1.69 1.89 15.16
CA HIS A 390 -0.44 2.04 14.41
C HIS A 390 -0.44 3.26 13.48
N GLY A 391 -1.59 3.62 12.88
CA GLY A 391 -1.70 4.85 12.10
C GLY A 391 -1.48 6.12 12.93
N ILE A 392 -1.94 6.16 14.17
CA ILE A 392 -1.64 7.26 15.10
C ILE A 392 -0.15 7.35 15.40
N LEU A 393 0.49 6.22 15.71
CA LEU A 393 1.92 6.20 16.04
C LEU A 393 2.77 6.68 14.86
N GLU A 394 2.43 6.29 13.63
CA GLU A 394 3.15 6.78 12.44
C GLU A 394 3.04 8.31 12.30
N ILE A 395 1.84 8.88 12.41
CA ILE A 395 1.69 10.35 12.30
C ILE A 395 2.47 11.06 13.42
N VAL A 396 2.42 10.54 14.64
CA VAL A 396 3.16 11.09 15.79
C VAL A 396 4.68 11.04 15.58
N GLU A 397 5.19 9.98 14.95
CA GLU A 397 6.60 9.89 14.56
C GLU A 397 6.97 10.98 13.57
N ARG A 398 6.20 11.12 12.50
CA ARG A 398 6.49 12.05 11.40
C ARG A 398 6.36 13.50 11.85
N ASP A 399 5.34 13.80 12.65
CA ASP A 399 5.16 15.11 13.27
C ASP A 399 6.34 15.46 14.18
N ALA A 400 6.72 14.56 15.10
CA ALA A 400 7.84 14.76 16.00
C ALA A 400 9.17 14.99 15.25
N PHE A 401 9.40 14.22 14.18
CA PHE A 401 10.58 14.41 13.34
C PHE A 401 10.57 15.78 12.65
N LEU A 402 9.49 16.13 11.96
CA LEU A 402 9.41 17.39 11.21
C LEU A 402 9.46 18.61 12.12
N LEU A 403 8.81 18.54 13.29
CA LEU A 403 8.82 19.63 14.26
C LEU A 403 10.22 19.82 14.85
N THR A 404 10.92 18.72 15.15
CA THR A 404 12.34 18.76 15.54
C THR A 404 13.20 19.41 14.46
N TRP A 405 12.98 19.06 13.20
CA TRP A 405 13.74 19.58 12.08
C TRP A 405 13.50 21.08 11.85
N TYR A 406 12.23 21.48 11.65
CA TYR A 406 11.88 22.86 11.32
C TYR A 406 12.14 23.83 12.47
N ALA A 407 12.04 23.38 13.72
CA ALA A 407 12.32 24.22 14.89
C ALA A 407 13.76 24.08 15.42
N GLU A 408 14.62 23.31 14.74
CA GLU A 408 16.00 22.99 15.14
C GLU A 408 16.12 22.62 16.63
N LEU A 409 15.24 21.73 17.10
CA LEU A 409 15.13 21.44 18.54
C LEU A 409 16.39 20.73 19.06
N PRO A 410 17.07 21.26 20.09
CA PRO A 410 18.22 20.62 20.71
C PRO A 410 17.75 19.50 21.66
N LEU A 411 17.26 18.40 21.07
CA LEU A 411 16.67 17.28 21.81
C LEU A 411 17.69 16.61 22.75
N PRO A 412 17.23 16.09 23.91
CA PRO A 412 18.08 15.28 24.77
C PRO A 412 18.44 13.95 24.11
N ARG A 413 19.73 13.57 24.23
CA ARG A 413 20.25 12.29 23.77
C ARG A 413 19.90 11.18 24.77
N LEU A 414 19.43 10.03 24.29
CA LEU A 414 19.19 8.86 25.12
C LEU A 414 20.50 8.10 25.39
N ASP A 415 20.72 7.77 26.66
CA ASP A 415 21.76 6.83 27.06
C ASP A 415 21.32 5.40 26.74
N LEU A 416 21.87 4.87 25.65
CA LEU A 416 21.60 3.50 25.17
C LEU A 416 21.96 2.43 26.21
N SER A 417 22.93 2.67 27.09
CA SER A 417 23.31 1.70 28.13
C SER A 417 22.25 1.58 29.23
N SER A 418 21.41 2.61 29.41
CA SER A 418 20.34 2.64 30.42
C SER A 418 19.09 1.84 30.02
N ALA A 419 19.02 1.31 28.79
CA ALA A 419 17.86 0.58 28.29
C ALA A 419 17.57 -0.73 29.04
N ASN A 420 18.60 -1.37 29.61
CA ASN A 420 18.50 -2.69 30.25
C ASN A 420 17.82 -3.78 29.39
N ASP A 421 17.93 -3.67 28.06
CA ASP A 421 17.33 -4.60 27.09
C ASP A 421 18.41 -5.26 26.24
N THR A 422 18.61 -6.57 26.43
CA THR A 422 19.68 -7.34 25.78
C THR A 422 19.54 -7.36 24.27
N GLU A 423 18.32 -7.44 23.74
CA GLU A 423 18.08 -7.47 22.29
C GLU A 423 18.53 -6.15 21.66
N LEU A 424 18.15 -5.01 22.23
CA LEU A 424 18.56 -3.69 21.77
C LEU A 424 20.09 -3.53 21.80
N GLN A 425 20.75 -3.94 22.89
CA GLN A 425 22.23 -3.88 22.95
C GLN A 425 22.87 -4.70 21.83
N LEU A 426 22.37 -5.91 21.57
CA LEU A 426 22.87 -6.76 20.49
C LEU A 426 22.58 -6.17 19.11
N MET A 427 21.43 -5.52 18.91
CA MET A 427 21.10 -4.83 17.67
C MET A 427 22.08 -3.69 17.38
N ILE A 428 22.36 -2.86 18.39
CA ILE A 428 23.31 -1.74 18.28
C ILE A 428 24.71 -2.25 17.94
N GLU A 429 25.23 -3.21 18.70
CA GLU A 429 26.57 -3.76 18.48
C GLU A 429 26.69 -4.47 17.12
N ARG A 430 25.63 -5.16 16.69
CA ARG A 430 25.58 -5.80 15.36
C ARG A 430 25.61 -4.76 14.24
N LEU A 431 24.77 -3.74 14.32
CA LEU A 431 24.73 -2.66 13.33
C LEU A 431 26.10 -1.99 13.24
N ARG A 432 26.67 -1.61 14.39
CA ARG A 432 28.00 -1.00 14.49
C ARG A 432 29.10 -1.88 13.87
N THR A 433 29.14 -3.16 14.25
CA THR A 433 30.19 -4.08 13.78
C THR A 433 30.11 -4.36 12.29
N ILE A 434 28.91 -4.50 11.74
CA ILE A 434 28.70 -4.83 10.33
C ILE A 434 28.88 -3.60 9.44
N THR A 435 28.38 -2.44 9.86
CA THR A 435 28.27 -1.26 9.00
C THR A 435 29.35 -0.23 9.26
N GLY A 436 29.93 -0.15 10.47
CA GLY A 436 30.80 0.94 10.87
C GLY A 436 30.07 2.25 11.19
N TYR A 437 28.76 2.20 11.49
CA TYR A 437 28.00 3.36 11.94
C TYR A 437 27.81 3.36 13.45
N GLU A 438 27.88 4.55 14.05
CA GLU A 438 27.53 4.80 15.45
C GLU A 438 26.13 5.42 15.51
N LEU A 439 25.33 4.99 16.49
CA LEU A 439 23.95 5.47 16.65
C LEU A 439 23.87 6.60 17.67
N TYR A 440 23.21 7.68 17.26
CA TYR A 440 22.81 8.79 18.11
C TYR A 440 21.28 8.77 18.19
N VAL A 441 20.74 8.59 19.39
CA VAL A 441 19.30 8.42 19.61
C VAL A 441 18.80 9.57 20.48
N PHE A 442 17.73 10.23 20.06
CA PHE A 442 17.18 11.41 20.71
C PHE A 442 15.72 11.20 21.08
N ASN A 443 15.32 11.73 22.23
CA ASN A 443 13.92 11.79 22.63
C ASN A 443 13.26 12.98 21.94
N ALA A 444 12.42 12.70 20.94
CA ALA A 444 11.65 13.65 20.16
C ALA A 444 10.18 13.74 20.63
N THR A 445 9.89 13.37 21.87
CA THR A 445 8.52 13.41 22.41
C THR A 445 8.00 14.85 22.47
N MET A 446 6.86 15.10 21.82
CA MET A 446 6.23 16.42 21.78
C MET A 446 5.19 16.62 22.90
N GLU A 447 4.39 17.68 22.83
CA GLU A 447 3.50 18.15 23.89
C GLU A 447 2.43 17.12 24.31
N HIS A 448 2.07 16.21 23.40
CA HIS A 448 1.14 15.11 23.67
C HIS A 448 1.75 14.00 24.55
N GLY A 449 3.08 13.95 24.72
CA GLY A 449 3.74 13.01 25.62
C GLY A 449 3.73 11.55 25.16
N ILE A 450 3.53 11.29 23.86
CA ILE A 450 3.64 9.94 23.27
C ILE A 450 5.11 9.75 22.88
N PRO A 451 5.79 8.68 23.33
CA PRO A 451 7.21 8.53 23.09
C PRO A 451 7.55 8.45 21.59
N SER A 452 8.34 9.42 21.15
CA SER A 452 8.88 9.51 19.79
C SER A 452 10.39 9.64 19.83
N ILE A 453 11.04 9.01 18.87
CA ILE A 453 12.50 8.86 18.79
C ILE A 453 12.98 9.35 17.43
N TRP A 454 14.07 10.11 17.44
CA TRP A 454 14.89 10.34 16.26
C TRP A 454 16.19 9.55 16.40
N VAL A 455 16.53 8.74 15.40
CA VAL A 455 17.82 8.05 15.31
C VAL A 455 18.66 8.61 14.17
N ILE A 456 19.92 8.92 14.44
CA ILE A 456 20.94 9.25 13.44
C ILE A 456 22.00 8.15 13.48
N ALA A 457 22.21 7.45 12.35
CA ALA A 457 23.39 6.63 12.16
C ALA A 457 24.48 7.49 11.52
N LYS A 458 25.60 7.67 12.22
CA LYS A 458 26.76 8.43 11.76
C LYS A 458 27.89 7.49 11.36
N ASN A 459 28.37 7.63 10.14
CA ASN A 459 29.44 6.80 9.60
C ASN A 459 30.78 7.11 10.28
N THR A 460 31.52 6.06 10.65
CA THR A 460 32.88 6.19 11.23
C THR A 460 33.99 5.83 10.25
N ARG A 461 33.63 5.39 9.04
CA ARG A 461 34.53 5.04 7.94
C ARG A 461 34.91 6.29 7.14
N GLN A 462 35.74 6.12 6.11
CA GLN A 462 36.16 7.22 5.22
C GLN A 462 35.21 7.44 4.04
N ASP A 463 34.39 6.44 3.70
CA ASP A 463 33.56 6.36 2.51
C ASP A 463 32.12 5.89 2.83
N GLY A 464 31.21 6.12 1.88
CA GLY A 464 29.78 5.86 2.00
C GLY A 464 28.99 7.03 2.58
N MET A 465 27.70 6.80 2.84
CA MET A 465 26.79 7.81 3.40
C MET A 465 27.34 8.37 4.72
N ASN A 466 27.34 9.70 4.92
CA ASN A 466 27.81 10.29 6.17
C ASN A 466 26.79 10.11 7.30
N LEU A 467 25.54 10.53 7.06
CA LEU A 467 24.44 10.43 8.00
C LEU A 467 23.24 9.74 7.35
N VAL A 468 22.60 8.84 8.09
CA VAL A 468 21.27 8.32 7.78
C VAL A 468 20.36 8.62 8.96
N CYS A 469 19.12 9.01 8.70
CA CYS A 469 18.14 9.30 9.74
C CYS A 469 16.97 8.32 9.67
N ALA A 470 16.36 8.04 10.83
CA ALA A 470 15.10 7.32 10.94
C ALA A 470 14.31 7.84 12.14
N GLY A 471 12.99 7.65 12.10
CA GLY A 471 12.09 7.89 13.21
C GLY A 471 11.57 6.59 13.82
N GLY A 472 11.02 6.70 15.02
CA GLY A 472 10.18 5.66 15.60
C GLY A 472 9.27 6.25 16.67
N ALA A 473 7.99 5.89 16.68
CA ALA A 473 7.09 6.19 17.79
C ALA A 473 6.42 4.93 18.32
N HIS A 474 6.29 4.86 19.64
CA HIS A 474 5.64 3.74 20.32
C HIS A 474 5.31 4.14 21.76
N MET A 475 4.32 3.51 22.38
CA MET A 475 4.08 3.64 23.83
C MET A 475 5.28 3.20 24.71
N GLU A 476 6.21 2.44 24.13
CA GLU A 476 7.39 1.88 24.78
C GLU A 476 8.63 2.41 24.06
N PRO A 477 9.41 3.32 24.66
CA PRO A 477 10.56 3.93 24.00
C PRO A 477 11.55 2.92 23.41
N ILE A 478 11.80 1.80 24.11
CA ILE A 478 12.72 0.75 23.63
C ILE A 478 12.23 0.15 22.30
N ARG A 479 10.92 -0.05 22.13
CA ARG A 479 10.35 -0.55 20.87
C ARG A 479 10.46 0.48 19.75
N ALA A 480 10.21 1.75 20.05
CA ALA A 480 10.41 2.83 19.09
C ALA A 480 11.86 2.85 18.57
N VAL A 481 12.85 2.70 19.46
CA VAL A 481 14.27 2.60 19.07
C VAL A 481 14.55 1.36 18.23
N LYS A 482 14.04 0.18 18.61
CA LYS A 482 14.23 -1.06 17.84
C LYS A 482 13.65 -0.95 16.43
N ASN A 483 12.45 -0.38 16.29
CA ASN A 483 11.82 -0.14 14.98
C ASN A 483 12.68 0.82 14.14
N ALA A 484 13.12 1.94 14.71
CA ALA A 484 13.99 2.89 14.02
C ALA A 484 15.33 2.27 13.58
N ILE A 485 15.90 1.34 14.37
CA ILE A 485 17.11 0.58 14.00
C ILE A 485 16.85 -0.36 12.82
N HIS A 486 15.69 -1.03 12.77
CA HIS A 486 15.34 -1.85 11.61
C HIS A 486 15.20 -1.02 10.35
N GLU A 487 14.52 0.14 10.43
CA GLU A 487 14.36 1.04 9.29
C GLU A 487 15.69 1.59 8.78
N ILE A 488 16.51 2.14 9.68
CA ILE A 488 17.78 2.74 9.28
C ILE A 488 18.74 1.71 8.67
N ALA A 489 18.77 0.49 9.22
CA ALA A 489 19.61 -0.59 8.72
C ALA A 489 19.25 -1.03 7.31
N GLY A 490 18.00 -0.81 6.87
CA GLY A 490 17.54 -1.06 5.50
C GLY A 490 18.28 -0.25 4.44
N MET A 491 18.80 0.92 4.81
CA MET A 491 19.46 1.85 3.88
C MET A 491 20.99 1.83 3.95
N LEU A 492 21.55 1.32 5.05
CA LEU A 492 23.01 1.27 5.24
C LEU A 492 23.65 0.33 4.22
N LEU A 493 24.83 0.70 3.71
CA LEU A 493 25.64 -0.05 2.72
C LEU A 493 25.07 -0.10 1.30
N ILE A 494 23.75 -0.20 1.13
CA ILE A 494 23.12 -0.34 -0.20
C ILE A 494 23.13 0.96 -1.00
N THR A 495 23.14 2.11 -0.33
CA THR A 495 23.11 3.45 -0.94
C THR A 495 24.50 4.04 -1.18
N ASP A 496 25.57 3.41 -0.65
CA ASP A 496 26.94 3.93 -0.72
C ASP A 496 27.43 4.08 -2.18
N GLU A 497 27.19 3.07 -3.03
CA GLU A 497 27.59 3.12 -4.44
C GLU A 497 26.79 4.16 -5.23
N GLU A 498 25.48 4.26 -4.96
CA GLU A 498 24.61 5.23 -5.61
C GLU A 498 24.98 6.67 -5.26
N LEU A 499 25.33 6.92 -3.99
CA LEU A 499 25.81 8.23 -3.54
C LEU A 499 27.05 8.65 -4.33
N GLU A 500 28.04 7.76 -4.47
CA GLU A 500 29.26 8.09 -5.20
C GLU A 500 29.02 8.30 -6.70
N GLN A 501 28.13 7.50 -7.31
CA GLN A 501 27.75 7.69 -8.71
C GLN A 501 27.01 9.02 -8.96
N LYS A 502 26.22 9.49 -7.98
CA LYS A 502 25.39 10.69 -8.08
C LYS A 502 25.90 11.86 -7.21
N ARG A 503 27.14 11.83 -6.75
CA ARG A 503 27.69 12.81 -5.79
C ARG A 503 27.49 14.26 -6.22
N GLU A 504 27.79 14.58 -7.48
CA GLU A 504 27.62 15.94 -8.05
C GLU A 504 26.17 16.43 -7.96
N LYS A 505 25.17 15.54 -8.14
CA LYS A 505 23.76 15.89 -7.98
C LYS A 505 23.49 16.38 -6.56
N TYR A 506 23.95 15.65 -5.55
CA TYR A 506 23.70 15.98 -4.15
C TYR A 506 24.52 17.18 -3.67
N GLU A 507 25.72 17.40 -4.22
CA GLU A 507 26.49 18.63 -3.97
C GLU A 507 25.74 19.87 -4.47
N ASN A 508 25.06 19.76 -5.62
CA ASN A 508 24.17 20.82 -6.11
C ASN A 508 22.94 20.99 -5.19
N CYS A 509 22.31 19.90 -4.74
CA CYS A 509 21.21 19.95 -3.75
C CYS A 509 21.62 20.59 -2.41
N LEU A 510 22.89 20.45 -2.03
CA LEU A 510 23.43 21.11 -0.85
C LEU A 510 23.45 22.63 -1.04
N GLN A 511 23.84 23.12 -2.22
CA GLN A 511 23.87 24.56 -2.52
C GLN A 511 22.48 25.14 -2.75
N ASP A 512 21.60 24.39 -3.42
CA ASP A 512 20.22 24.77 -3.71
C ASP A 512 19.22 23.71 -3.21
N PRO A 513 18.58 23.96 -2.03
CA PRO A 513 17.53 23.12 -1.48
C PRO A 513 16.41 22.73 -2.44
N TYR A 514 16.09 23.56 -3.44
CA TYR A 514 14.99 23.31 -4.37
C TYR A 514 15.29 22.22 -5.40
N LEU A 515 16.55 21.79 -5.52
CA LEU A 515 16.92 20.61 -6.31
C LEU A 515 16.58 19.29 -5.60
N VAL A 516 16.28 19.32 -4.30
CA VAL A 516 15.71 18.18 -3.58
C VAL A 516 14.24 18.07 -3.97
N SER A 517 13.92 17.06 -4.79
CA SER A 517 12.64 16.97 -5.50
C SER A 517 11.91 15.65 -5.27
N GLN A 518 12.61 14.60 -4.84
CA GLN A 518 12.08 13.25 -4.63
C GLN A 518 12.46 12.74 -3.25
N MET A 519 11.76 11.69 -2.78
CA MET A 519 11.99 11.04 -1.48
C MET A 519 13.46 10.66 -1.28
N GLU A 520 14.06 9.97 -2.25
CA GLU A 520 15.47 9.57 -2.22
C GLU A 520 16.45 10.76 -2.07
N ASP A 521 16.12 11.94 -2.63
CA ASP A 521 16.99 13.11 -2.53
C ASP A 521 17.15 13.59 -1.09
N HIS A 522 16.10 13.43 -0.27
CA HIS A 522 16.10 13.88 1.12
C HIS A 522 17.11 13.12 1.96
N SER A 523 17.19 11.79 1.84
CA SER A 523 18.17 10.99 2.58
C SER A 523 19.57 11.11 1.98
N MET A 524 19.68 11.02 0.65
CA MET A 524 20.97 10.98 -0.06
C MET A 524 21.78 12.27 0.08
N LEU A 525 21.12 13.42 0.21
CA LEU A 525 21.80 14.70 0.48
C LEU A 525 22.64 14.65 1.77
N TYR A 526 22.14 14.00 2.82
CA TYR A 526 22.84 13.87 4.10
C TYR A 526 23.89 12.75 4.10
N GLY A 527 24.00 12.03 2.97
CA GLY A 527 25.18 11.23 2.64
C GLY A 527 26.44 12.07 2.50
N LEU A 528 26.33 13.36 2.20
CA LEU A 528 27.47 14.28 2.14
C LEU A 528 27.95 14.68 3.54
N LYS A 529 29.27 14.81 3.70
CA LYS A 529 29.86 15.20 4.98
C LYS A 529 29.56 16.66 5.33
N GLU A 530 29.49 17.50 4.31
CA GLU A 530 29.18 18.93 4.40
C GLU A 530 27.76 19.20 4.89
N ALA A 531 26.83 18.26 4.68
CA ALA A 531 25.45 18.36 5.17
C ALA A 531 25.35 18.13 6.70
N GLU A 532 26.37 17.58 7.35
CA GLU A 532 26.39 17.34 8.81
C GLU A 532 26.18 18.62 9.62
N GLU A 533 26.66 19.76 9.13
CA GLU A 533 26.50 21.06 9.79
C GLU A 533 25.01 21.41 10.01
N ARG A 534 24.12 20.95 9.12
CA ARG A 534 22.67 21.18 9.24
C ARG A 534 22.03 20.38 10.38
N LEU A 535 22.72 19.36 10.92
CA LEU A 535 22.29 18.60 12.09
C LEU A 535 23.08 19.00 13.35
N HIS A 536 23.83 20.11 13.31
CA HIS A 536 24.63 20.54 14.44
C HIS A 536 23.79 20.72 15.70
N PHE A 537 22.52 21.17 15.58
CA PHE A 537 21.62 21.33 16.72
C PHE A 537 21.35 20.04 17.52
N LEU A 538 21.48 18.85 16.90
CA LEU A 538 21.40 17.53 17.55
C LEU A 538 22.77 16.93 17.87
N LEU A 539 23.76 17.14 17.01
CA LEU A 539 25.08 16.49 17.11
C LEU A 539 26.08 17.24 18.01
N ARG A 540 25.57 18.07 18.92
CA ARG A 540 26.38 18.85 19.86
C ARG A 540 26.99 17.95 20.93
N ASP A 541 28.24 18.21 21.29
CA ASP A 541 28.91 17.49 22.39
C ASP A 541 28.29 17.79 23.77
N ASP A 542 27.59 18.92 23.92
CA ASP A 542 26.94 19.39 25.15
C ASP A 542 25.45 19.03 25.25
N ALA A 543 24.94 18.18 24.36
CA ALA A 543 23.53 17.76 24.38
C ALA A 543 23.17 17.11 25.73
N PRO A 544 22.03 17.48 26.35
CA PRO A 544 21.61 16.87 27.60
C PRO A 544 21.39 15.37 27.39
N VAL A 545 21.88 14.55 28.32
CA VAL A 545 21.72 13.09 28.27
C VAL A 545 20.60 12.67 29.22
N GLN A 546 19.73 11.80 28.73
CA GLN A 546 18.56 11.28 29.41
C GLN A 546 18.58 9.74 29.41
N THR A 547 18.10 9.13 30.48
CA THR A 547 17.91 7.67 30.56
C THR A 547 16.53 7.24 30.05
N PHE A 548 16.37 5.97 29.69
CA PHE A 548 15.07 5.42 29.29
C PHE A 548 14.01 5.53 30.39
N GLN A 549 14.42 5.48 31.66
CA GLN A 549 13.51 5.63 32.81
C GLN A 549 12.92 7.05 32.89
N GLU A 550 13.71 8.07 32.56
CA GLU A 550 13.26 9.47 32.58
C GLU A 550 12.31 9.82 31.43
N MET A 551 12.36 9.09 30.31
CA MET A 551 11.50 9.33 29.14
C MET A 551 10.02 9.01 29.41
N ASN A 552 9.72 8.31 30.51
CA ASN A 552 8.39 7.80 30.87
C ASN A 552 7.75 6.95 29.76
N ALA A 553 7.67 5.64 29.96
CA ALA A 553 6.88 4.79 29.09
C ALA A 553 5.37 5.04 29.33
N LEU A 554 4.58 4.94 28.27
CA LEU A 554 3.12 4.85 28.33
C LEU A 554 2.64 3.40 28.44
N GLN A 555 3.58 2.45 28.57
CA GLN A 555 3.31 1.02 28.60
C GLN A 555 2.15 0.66 29.52
N SER A 556 1.24 -0.15 28.97
CA SER A 556 0.14 -0.75 29.69
C SER A 556 0.27 -2.27 29.60
N PHE A 557 0.05 -2.95 30.72
CA PHE A 557 0.04 -4.41 30.82
C PHE A 557 -1.37 -4.98 30.61
N ASP A 558 -2.32 -4.16 30.15
CA ASP A 558 -3.63 -4.64 29.74
C ASP A 558 -3.47 -5.66 28.60
N VAL A 559 -4.38 -6.62 28.48
CA VAL A 559 -4.43 -7.55 27.35
C VAL A 559 -5.23 -6.98 26.18
N ASP A 560 -6.01 -5.93 26.40
CA ASP A 560 -6.82 -5.27 25.37
C ASP A 560 -6.10 -4.07 24.76
N LEU A 561 -5.80 -4.13 23.46
CA LEU A 561 -5.17 -3.03 22.71
C LEU A 561 -6.06 -1.78 22.67
N THR A 562 -7.38 -1.94 22.81
CA THR A 562 -8.33 -0.83 22.82
C THR A 562 -8.09 0.10 24.01
N SER A 563 -7.64 -0.46 25.15
CA SER A 563 -7.22 0.29 26.34
C SER A 563 -6.02 1.21 26.02
N ASP A 564 -5.06 0.65 25.29
CA ASP A 564 -3.85 1.35 24.83
C ASP A 564 -4.21 2.46 23.82
N LEU A 565 -5.09 2.16 22.86
CA LEU A 565 -5.63 3.12 21.90
C LEU A 565 -6.36 4.28 22.60
N HIS A 566 -7.23 3.99 23.58
CA HIS A 566 -7.88 5.04 24.37
C HIS A 566 -6.87 5.95 25.08
N GLN A 567 -5.75 5.40 25.56
CA GLN A 567 -4.71 6.21 26.17
C GLN A 567 -4.08 7.17 25.15
N LEU A 568 -3.77 6.71 23.93
CA LEU A 568 -3.26 7.58 22.86
C LEU A 568 -4.27 8.67 22.47
N LEU A 569 -5.54 8.30 22.28
CA LEU A 569 -6.61 9.24 21.95
C LEU A 569 -6.78 10.31 23.03
N ASN A 570 -6.71 9.93 24.31
CA ASN A 570 -6.81 10.86 25.43
C ASN A 570 -5.63 11.85 25.46
N ARG A 571 -4.41 11.40 25.15
CA ARG A 571 -3.22 12.27 25.08
C ARG A 571 -3.36 13.31 23.98
N LEU A 572 -3.73 12.87 22.78
CA LEU A 572 -3.94 13.76 21.63
C LEU A 572 -5.07 14.76 21.90
N HIS A 573 -6.18 14.29 22.46
CA HIS A 573 -7.30 15.16 22.80
C HIS A 573 -6.93 16.22 23.84
N GLN A 574 -6.14 15.87 24.87
CA GLN A 574 -5.66 16.83 25.87
C GLN A 574 -4.76 17.93 25.26
N SER A 575 -4.09 17.62 24.15
CA SER A 575 -3.31 18.58 23.35
C SER A 575 -4.14 19.32 22.28
N GLY A 576 -5.46 19.12 22.26
CA GLY A 576 -6.35 19.76 21.28
C GLY A 576 -6.30 19.14 19.88
N LEU A 577 -5.75 17.93 19.74
CA LEU A 577 -5.58 17.23 18.48
C LEU A 577 -6.72 16.21 18.29
N GLU A 578 -7.42 16.32 17.18
CA GLU A 578 -8.54 15.48 16.81
C GLU A 578 -8.08 14.32 15.92
N VAL A 579 -8.55 13.10 16.20
CA VAL A 579 -8.27 11.92 15.37
C VAL A 579 -9.47 11.61 14.50
N ILE A 580 -9.26 11.67 13.19
CA ILE A 580 -10.22 11.30 12.14
C ILE A 580 -9.74 10.01 11.50
N VAL A 581 -10.65 9.07 11.29
CA VAL A 581 -10.35 7.77 10.67
C VAL A 581 -11.18 7.60 9.41
N VAL A 582 -10.53 7.27 8.30
CA VAL A 582 -11.17 6.77 7.09
C VAL A 582 -10.90 5.28 6.97
N ASP A 583 -11.95 4.47 6.99
CA ASP A 583 -11.82 3.03 6.73
C ASP A 583 -11.50 2.80 5.24
N GLN A 584 -10.34 2.19 4.99
CA GLN A 584 -9.84 1.84 3.66
C GLN A 584 -9.89 0.33 3.43
N THR A 585 -10.52 -0.44 4.32
CA THR A 585 -10.59 -1.89 4.24
C THR A 585 -11.25 -2.30 2.93
N VAL A 586 -10.54 -3.14 2.17
CA VAL A 586 -10.99 -3.65 0.88
C VAL A 586 -11.47 -5.10 1.00
N PRO A 587 -12.43 -5.56 0.17
CA PRO A 587 -12.97 -6.91 0.28
C PRO A 587 -11.92 -8.04 0.24
N LEU A 588 -10.80 -7.79 -0.46
CA LEU A 588 -9.74 -8.79 -0.62
C LEU A 588 -8.88 -8.99 0.63
N ILE A 589 -8.79 -8.01 1.54
CA ILE A 589 -8.11 -8.16 2.84
C ILE A 589 -9.10 -8.53 3.94
N GLU A 590 -10.33 -8.03 3.84
CA GLU A 590 -11.43 -8.27 4.78
C GLU A 590 -11.72 -9.77 4.92
N LYS A 591 -11.70 -10.53 3.80
CA LYS A 591 -11.89 -11.99 3.79
C LYS A 591 -10.93 -12.74 4.74
N ASN A 592 -9.77 -12.15 5.02
CA ASN A 592 -8.73 -12.70 5.87
C ASN A 592 -8.70 -12.05 7.26
N GLY A 593 -9.69 -11.22 7.61
CA GLY A 593 -9.78 -10.53 8.90
C GLY A 593 -8.67 -9.49 9.10
N LEU A 594 -8.30 -8.79 8.03
CA LEU A 594 -7.38 -7.66 8.08
C LEU A 594 -8.15 -6.37 7.82
N HIS A 595 -7.74 -5.31 8.50
CA HIS A 595 -8.34 -3.98 8.42
C HIS A 595 -7.30 -2.97 7.99
N CYS A 596 -7.66 -2.02 7.15
CA CYS A 596 -6.77 -0.94 6.74
C CYS A 596 -7.47 0.41 6.93
N VAL A 597 -6.77 1.39 7.46
CA VAL A 597 -7.30 2.74 7.70
C VAL A 597 -6.33 3.80 7.22
N LYS A 598 -6.83 4.99 6.92
CA LYS A 598 -6.06 6.24 6.95
C LYS A 598 -6.48 7.02 8.19
N VAL A 599 -5.55 7.24 9.09
CA VAL A 599 -5.68 8.17 10.20
C VAL A 599 -5.29 9.57 9.72
N ILE A 600 -6.04 10.58 10.15
CA ILE A 600 -5.80 11.99 9.85
C ILE A 600 -5.90 12.75 11.17
N ILE A 601 -4.87 13.52 11.50
CA ILE A 601 -4.83 14.37 12.70
C ILE A 601 -4.62 15.81 12.25
N PRO A 602 -5.70 16.58 11.99
CA PRO A 602 -5.59 17.97 11.58
C PRO A 602 -4.76 18.77 12.59
N GLY A 603 -3.91 19.64 12.08
CA GLY A 603 -2.94 20.39 12.87
C GLY A 603 -1.55 19.75 12.92
N MET A 604 -1.38 18.43 12.73
CA MET A 604 -0.06 17.79 12.68
C MET A 604 0.69 18.06 11.36
N LEU A 605 2.02 18.07 11.42
CA LEU A 605 2.89 18.29 10.27
C LEU A 605 2.85 17.08 9.30
N PRO A 606 2.47 17.27 8.03
CA PRO A 606 2.43 16.19 7.05
C PRO A 606 3.82 15.95 6.45
N MET A 607 4.19 14.68 6.28
CA MET A 607 5.44 14.31 5.57
C MET A 607 5.30 14.56 4.07
N THR A 608 6.25 15.30 3.51
CA THR A 608 6.28 15.71 2.09
C THR A 608 7.65 15.47 1.49
N PHE A 609 7.74 14.92 0.29
CA PHE A 609 9.02 14.63 -0.35
C PHE A 609 9.26 15.54 -1.54
N GLY A 610 10.29 16.37 -1.42
CA GLY A 610 10.62 17.51 -2.27
C GLY A 610 10.55 18.80 -1.45
N HIS A 611 11.64 19.58 -1.41
CA HIS A 611 11.70 20.80 -0.61
C HIS A 611 10.61 21.81 -1.01
N HIS A 612 10.36 21.91 -2.32
CA HIS A 612 9.30 22.73 -2.91
C HIS A 612 7.87 22.29 -2.52
N LEU A 613 7.70 21.10 -1.93
CA LEU A 613 6.41 20.55 -1.49
C LEU A 613 6.18 20.72 0.01
N THR A 614 7.05 21.42 0.73
CA THR A 614 6.89 21.69 2.17
C THR A 614 5.50 22.27 2.49
N ARG A 615 4.86 21.74 3.55
CA ARG A 615 3.51 22.12 4.03
C ARG A 615 3.56 22.50 5.51
N VAL A 616 3.83 23.78 5.77
CA VAL A 616 3.78 24.36 7.14
C VAL A 616 2.75 25.49 7.28
N THR A 617 2.19 25.96 6.15
CA THR A 617 1.22 27.08 6.18
C THR A 617 -0.10 26.59 6.73
N GLY A 618 -0.62 27.29 7.75
CA GLY A 618 -1.87 26.91 8.44
C GLY A 618 -1.67 25.94 9.61
N LEU A 619 -0.41 25.60 9.96
CA LEU A 619 -0.08 24.69 11.05
C LEU A 619 0.65 25.43 12.18
N ASP A 620 -0.11 26.02 13.10
CA ASP A 620 0.45 26.84 14.19
C ASP A 620 1.40 26.08 15.12
N ARG A 621 1.29 24.74 15.18
CA ARG A 621 2.08 23.91 16.09
C ARG A 621 3.59 24.03 15.86
N VAL A 622 4.03 24.23 14.62
CA VAL A 622 5.45 24.40 14.30
C VAL A 622 6.05 25.63 14.99
N TYR A 623 5.21 26.62 15.29
CA TYR A 623 5.61 27.85 15.97
C TYR A 623 5.44 27.75 17.49
N THR A 624 4.36 27.11 17.97
CA THR A 624 3.93 27.20 19.38
C THR A 624 4.37 26.02 20.25
N VAL A 625 4.50 24.82 19.70
CA VAL A 625 4.92 23.63 20.46
C VAL A 625 6.35 23.77 21.00
N PRO A 626 7.34 24.28 20.23
CA PRO A 626 8.68 24.49 20.75
C PRO A 626 8.72 25.39 22.01
N MET A 627 7.86 26.42 22.06
CA MET A 627 7.67 27.26 23.26
C MET A 627 6.98 26.49 24.39
N THR A 628 5.93 25.72 24.06
CA THR A 628 5.17 24.92 25.04
C THR A 628 6.04 23.90 25.76
N LEU A 629 7.01 23.31 25.05
CA LEU A 629 8.00 22.38 25.58
C LEU A 629 9.16 23.06 26.31
N GLY A 630 9.25 24.39 26.26
CA GLY A 630 10.29 25.17 26.94
C GLY A 630 11.63 25.24 26.20
N TYR A 631 11.70 24.81 24.94
CA TYR A 631 12.91 24.98 24.11
C TYR A 631 13.16 26.45 23.76
N TRP A 632 12.09 27.22 23.55
CA TRP A 632 12.14 28.65 23.26
C TRP A 632 11.23 29.44 24.18
N ALA A 633 11.57 30.71 24.44
CA ALA A 633 10.79 31.56 25.34
C ALA A 633 9.54 32.18 24.69
N GLU A 634 9.54 32.29 23.36
CA GLU A 634 8.46 32.86 22.55
C GLU A 634 8.16 31.94 21.37
N PRO A 635 6.97 32.03 20.75
CA PRO A 635 6.67 31.26 19.53
C PRO A 635 7.65 31.60 18.41
N LEU A 636 7.99 30.60 17.60
CA LEU A 636 8.84 30.81 16.44
C LEU A 636 8.12 31.68 15.38
N THR A 637 8.94 32.27 14.52
CA THR A 637 8.49 32.97 13.30
C THR A 637 8.79 32.12 12.07
N ASN A 638 8.22 32.49 10.93
CA ASN A 638 8.50 31.78 9.68
C ASN A 638 9.98 31.88 9.28
N GLU A 639 10.62 33.02 9.56
CA GLU A 639 12.02 33.29 9.28
C GLU A 639 12.99 32.51 10.18
N SER A 640 12.53 32.02 11.33
CA SER A 640 13.32 31.19 12.24
C SER A 640 13.22 29.70 11.96
N LEU A 641 12.35 29.27 11.03
CA LEU A 641 12.27 27.86 10.68
C LEU A 641 13.48 27.43 9.84
N ASN A 642 13.93 26.20 10.05
CA ASN A 642 15.02 25.61 9.28
C ASN A 642 14.68 25.64 7.77
N PRO A 643 15.47 26.34 6.94
CA PRO A 643 15.17 26.50 5.51
C PRO A 643 15.63 25.30 4.67
N HIS A 644 16.25 24.28 5.28
CA HIS A 644 16.81 23.14 4.57
C HIS A 644 15.82 21.98 4.45
N PRO A 645 15.96 21.12 3.43
CA PRO A 645 15.11 19.94 3.27
C PRO A 645 15.39 18.94 4.38
N HIS A 646 14.37 18.34 4.97
CA HIS A 646 14.54 17.39 6.06
C HIS A 646 15.30 16.12 5.65
N PRO A 647 16.01 15.43 6.56
CA PRO A 647 16.77 14.23 6.24
C PRO A 647 15.96 12.92 6.29
N PHE A 648 14.64 12.99 6.53
CA PHE A 648 13.79 11.77 6.58
C PHE A 648 13.81 11.03 5.23
N PRO A 649 14.03 9.71 5.22
CA PRO A 649 14.10 8.89 4.02
C PRO A 649 12.78 8.61 3.30
#